data_AF-A0A7C5IS80-F1
#
_entry.id   AF-A0A7C5IS80-F1
#
_cell.length_a   1.000
_cell.length_b   1.000
_cell.length_c   1.000
_cell.angle_alpha   90.00
_cell.angle_beta   90.00
_cell.angle_gamma   90.00
#
_symmetry.space_group_name_H-M   'P 1'
#
loop_
_entity.id
_entity.type
_entity.pdbx_description
1 polymer ?
#
loop_
_entity_poly.entity_id
_entity_poly.type
_entity_poly.pdbx_seq_one_letter_code
_entity_poly.pdbx_strand_id
1 'polypeptide(L)'
;MKIKPKIKTISRDYSQKTISYLWEERKTKPLATPEFEHLLVGETKLEHILEIIENAREQLVIYSAQIGSLEVLKALSAAAARGVRLYILCDSKIDAQVHEFRQLAGHSLIRLSKALAGSLVIADCEKGIFLNDKFENRFQYLANLALQLDKVQIETMHYWFCHCFWEGAESQIMEERQFAQPVKVSDSPFGAIPLTAPHLHPEKLPNWLLDQVLGTTRVDAGLSNLRGEGQIPLDALIADHTGQLLTAFQGNDLALLEELADSEMEVRSLAVGKLLIASYLLLEDGGTWLLPERNLDMEAIGYLLPLNADQAQELGQYHAAQISAAPFCLHKTRTYAEIEGAFWPLEDFDGNAPQEISSQVLDPQKNIISLEELHEPDWEKWLEEKEILACKVKYEVELLPKKVPEQAKRDKLYTNWEKNQEKFVEKLAGIVGLIDELEKKKGNIIGRAASFWGGFFTGKAKALGEKKEQVEAWEKLDISMMGRKKAEKIFVEVNEMIQQLSKDAREIDKKVEEGKQKAIFEEKQEALREKEEALNADIAALEDKVEHEPGYYLLKKEELAQNVQSQRQGLVAAYFPEKISGDEPNHDPKLLREIGLKITLEDWKGGKQSITELLGKLKKQKEKRKPELLKSILRKMEDIDRAVGKFEREWEKQKGSNEKELKQKKEKLQKVKEALKEEFRLEDSKSPGSNLAKMNKGGAKMNQKANSGGLGGLHIQDLPSEELPTVGALYALGKERFLGIESWGDFETGKKLAQQLGAELVNL
;
A
#
# COMPACT_ATOMS: atom_id res chain seq x y z
N MET A 1 4.05 -10.48 20.73
CA MET A 1 3.59 -11.59 19.86
C MET A 1 3.18 -10.98 18.54
N LYS A 2 3.59 -11.54 17.38
CA LYS A 2 3.17 -10.99 16.08
C LYS A 2 1.65 -10.97 15.96
N ILE A 3 1.11 -9.90 15.38
CA ILE A 3 -0.31 -9.82 15.01
C ILE A 3 -0.56 -10.84 13.89
N LYS A 4 -1.67 -11.56 14.00
CA LYS A 4 -2.10 -12.62 13.07
C LYS A 4 -3.63 -12.58 12.95
N PRO A 5 -4.20 -13.11 11.87
CA PRO A 5 -5.63 -13.43 11.82
C PRO A 5 -6.08 -14.22 13.05
N LYS A 6 -7.31 -13.96 13.50
CA LYS A 6 -7.97 -14.79 14.51
C LYS A 6 -9.03 -15.63 13.80
N ILE A 7 -9.00 -16.93 14.04
CA ILE A 7 -10.00 -17.89 13.53
C ILE A 7 -10.79 -18.42 14.73
N LYS A 8 -12.11 -18.50 14.60
CA LYS A 8 -12.98 -19.17 15.57
C LYS A 8 -14.08 -19.94 14.86
N THR A 9 -14.30 -21.18 15.29
CA THR A 9 -15.48 -21.95 14.92
C THR A 9 -16.61 -21.67 15.90
N ILE A 10 -17.80 -21.34 15.40
CA ILE A 10 -19.00 -21.07 16.19
C ILE A 10 -20.08 -22.05 15.72
N SER A 11 -20.78 -22.69 16.64
CA SER A 11 -21.89 -23.57 16.31
C SER A 11 -23.19 -22.95 16.77
N ARG A 12 -24.14 -22.78 15.84
CA ARG A 12 -25.51 -22.35 16.15
C ARG A 12 -26.47 -23.50 15.90
N ASP A 13 -27.47 -23.60 16.77
CA ASP A 13 -28.52 -24.60 16.72
C ASP A 13 -29.83 -23.91 16.28
N TYR A 14 -30.31 -24.30 15.11
CA TYR A 14 -31.55 -23.82 14.48
C TYR A 14 -32.64 -24.90 14.49
N SER A 15 -32.50 -25.96 15.30
CA SER A 15 -33.51 -27.02 15.46
C SER A 15 -34.92 -26.50 15.73
N GLN A 16 -35.03 -25.38 16.46
CA GLN A 16 -36.28 -24.73 16.84
C GLN A 16 -36.77 -23.68 15.82
N LYS A 17 -36.03 -23.45 14.72
CA LYS A 17 -36.48 -22.58 13.63
C LYS A 17 -37.66 -23.26 12.94
N THR A 18 -38.74 -22.50 12.74
CA THR A 18 -39.96 -22.98 12.10
C THR A 18 -39.96 -22.68 10.60
N ILE A 19 -40.56 -23.57 9.83
CA ILE A 19 -41.03 -23.35 8.46
C ILE A 19 -42.54 -23.39 8.51
N SER A 20 -43.18 -22.42 7.87
CA SER A 20 -44.63 -22.41 7.69
C SER A 20 -44.98 -22.90 6.28
N TYR A 21 -46.17 -23.49 6.14
CA TYR A 21 -46.77 -23.90 4.87
C TYR A 21 -45.82 -24.68 3.96
N LEU A 22 -45.61 -25.96 4.28
CA LEU A 22 -44.70 -26.85 3.57
C LEU A 22 -45.31 -28.21 3.24
N TRP A 23 -44.82 -28.83 2.18
CA TRP A 23 -44.86 -30.28 2.01
C TRP A 23 -43.64 -30.92 2.69
N GLU A 24 -43.86 -31.95 3.51
CA GLU A 24 -42.82 -32.83 4.06
C GLU A 24 -42.82 -34.18 3.33
N GLU A 25 -41.67 -34.65 2.88
CA GLU A 25 -41.48 -36.03 2.42
C GLU A 25 -41.40 -36.99 3.62
N ARG A 26 -42.25 -38.02 3.58
CA ARG A 26 -42.33 -39.09 4.58
C ARG A 26 -42.02 -40.44 3.95
N LYS A 27 -41.49 -41.35 4.78
CA LYS A 27 -41.27 -42.75 4.37
C LYS A 27 -42.62 -43.44 4.15
N THR A 28 -42.90 -43.78 2.89
CA THR A 28 -44.12 -44.49 2.50
C THR A 28 -43.91 -45.98 2.36
N LYS A 29 -45.04 -46.70 2.30
CA LYS A 29 -45.06 -48.08 1.80
C LYS A 29 -45.15 -48.03 0.27
N PRO A 30 -44.60 -49.03 -0.46
CA PRO A 30 -44.93 -49.20 -1.86
C PRO A 30 -46.45 -49.25 -2.04
N LEU A 31 -46.96 -48.64 -3.12
CA LEU A 31 -48.37 -48.72 -3.45
C LEU A 31 -48.74 -50.19 -3.68
N ALA A 32 -49.47 -50.77 -2.73
CA ALA A 32 -50.16 -52.03 -2.93
C ALA A 32 -51.49 -51.72 -3.61
N THR A 33 -51.68 -52.21 -4.83
CA THR A 33 -53.00 -52.25 -5.48
C THR A 33 -53.68 -53.54 -5.02
N PRO A 34 -54.77 -53.49 -4.24
CA PRO A 34 -55.57 -54.68 -3.98
C PRO A 34 -56.17 -55.22 -5.28
N GLU A 35 -56.45 -56.52 -5.32
CA GLU A 35 -57.38 -57.06 -6.32
C GLU A 35 -58.80 -56.66 -5.88
N PHE A 36 -59.54 -56.05 -6.82
CA PHE A 36 -60.91 -55.56 -6.62
C PHE A 36 -61.83 -56.28 -7.62
N GLU A 37 -63.06 -56.54 -7.22
CA GLU A 37 -64.10 -57.16 -8.06
C GLU A 37 -64.82 -56.14 -8.94
N HIS A 38 -64.99 -54.89 -8.48
CA HIS A 38 -65.75 -53.87 -9.21
C HIS A 38 -64.91 -52.66 -9.65
N LEU A 39 -63.87 -52.31 -8.88
CA LEU A 39 -62.99 -51.17 -9.13
C LEU A 39 -61.75 -51.55 -9.96
N LEU A 40 -61.80 -51.30 -11.27
CA LEU A 40 -60.74 -51.66 -12.20
C LEU A 40 -59.63 -50.59 -12.25
N VAL A 41 -58.40 -51.01 -11.95
CA VAL A 41 -57.20 -50.17 -11.89
C VAL A 41 -56.10 -50.75 -12.80
N GLY A 42 -55.37 -49.89 -13.51
CA GLY A 42 -54.27 -50.32 -14.39
C GLY A 42 -54.72 -50.89 -15.74
N GLU A 43 -54.01 -51.89 -16.28
CA GLU A 43 -54.17 -52.31 -17.68
C GLU A 43 -55.48 -53.06 -17.95
N THR A 44 -56.03 -53.76 -16.94
CA THR A 44 -57.26 -54.56 -17.01
C THR A 44 -58.50 -53.78 -17.46
N LYS A 45 -58.51 -52.45 -17.28
CA LYS A 45 -59.62 -51.57 -17.70
C LYS A 45 -59.95 -51.73 -19.19
N LEU A 46 -58.92 -51.77 -20.06
CA LEU A 46 -59.13 -51.89 -21.50
C LEU A 46 -59.72 -53.25 -21.85
N GLU A 47 -59.23 -54.32 -21.25
CA GLU A 47 -59.70 -55.69 -21.47
C GLU A 47 -61.20 -55.83 -21.16
N HIS A 48 -61.66 -55.24 -20.04
CA HIS A 48 -63.08 -55.24 -19.66
C HIS A 48 -63.95 -54.38 -20.59
N ILE A 49 -63.45 -53.21 -21.05
CA ILE A 49 -64.15 -52.38 -22.04
C ILE A 49 -64.33 -53.16 -23.36
N LEU A 50 -63.26 -53.83 -23.83
CA LEU A 50 -63.31 -54.65 -25.04
C LEU A 50 -64.24 -55.85 -24.85
N GLU A 51 -64.20 -56.56 -23.72
CA GLU A 51 -65.10 -57.68 -23.42
C GLU A 51 -66.58 -57.25 -23.52
N ILE A 52 -66.93 -56.09 -22.95
CA ILE A 52 -68.30 -55.57 -23.00
C ILE A 52 -68.74 -55.26 -24.44
N ILE A 53 -67.87 -54.67 -25.26
CA ILE A 53 -68.15 -54.34 -26.67
C ILE A 53 -68.22 -55.61 -27.55
N GLU A 54 -67.36 -56.59 -27.30
CA GLU A 54 -67.30 -57.84 -28.06
C GLU A 54 -68.49 -58.77 -27.77
N ASN A 55 -68.97 -58.80 -26.52
CA ASN A 55 -70.10 -59.64 -26.12
C ASN A 55 -71.49 -59.02 -26.40
N ALA A 56 -71.57 -57.73 -26.72
CA ALA A 56 -72.82 -57.05 -27.04
C ALA A 56 -73.54 -57.67 -28.26
N ARG A 57 -74.86 -57.79 -28.18
CA ARG A 57 -75.72 -58.52 -29.12
C ARG A 57 -76.76 -57.64 -29.81
N GLU A 58 -77.36 -56.70 -29.11
CA GLU A 58 -78.46 -55.87 -29.61
C GLU A 58 -78.09 -54.39 -29.72
N GLN A 59 -77.48 -53.83 -28.68
CA GLN A 59 -77.13 -52.42 -28.63
C GLN A 59 -75.90 -52.12 -27.76
N LEU A 60 -75.16 -51.10 -28.18
CA LEU A 60 -74.12 -50.44 -27.40
C LEU A 60 -74.44 -48.95 -27.29
N VAL A 61 -74.42 -48.48 -26.06
CA VAL A 61 -74.47 -47.08 -25.68
C VAL A 61 -73.07 -46.67 -25.27
N ILE A 62 -72.54 -45.62 -25.89
CA ILE A 62 -71.24 -45.04 -25.56
C ILE A 62 -71.35 -43.54 -25.35
N TYR A 63 -70.78 -43.09 -24.24
CA TYR A 63 -70.55 -41.70 -23.91
C TYR A 63 -69.05 -41.53 -23.66
N SER A 64 -68.41 -40.54 -24.27
CA SER A 64 -67.06 -40.08 -23.92
C SER A 64 -66.78 -38.80 -24.69
N ALA A 65 -66.16 -37.79 -24.09
CA ALA A 65 -65.70 -36.61 -24.84
C ALA A 65 -64.87 -37.00 -26.09
N GLN A 66 -64.01 -38.02 -25.98
CA GLN A 66 -63.20 -38.52 -27.09
C GLN A 66 -63.03 -40.03 -27.08
N ILE A 67 -63.05 -40.66 -28.27
CA ILE A 67 -62.71 -42.07 -28.48
C ILE A 67 -61.44 -42.13 -29.32
N GLY A 68 -60.29 -41.95 -28.65
CA GLY A 68 -58.97 -42.02 -29.26
C GLY A 68 -58.36 -43.42 -29.30
N SER A 69 -58.89 -44.39 -28.53
CA SER A 69 -58.37 -45.75 -28.52
C SER A 69 -58.66 -46.52 -29.81
N LEU A 70 -57.61 -46.90 -30.53
CA LEU A 70 -57.73 -47.65 -31.78
C LEU A 70 -58.33 -49.05 -31.59
N GLU A 71 -58.11 -49.68 -30.44
CA GLU A 71 -58.66 -51.00 -30.11
C GLU A 71 -60.16 -50.91 -29.86
N VAL A 72 -60.60 -49.93 -29.06
CA VAL A 72 -62.04 -49.65 -28.83
C VAL A 72 -62.74 -49.34 -30.16
N LEU A 73 -62.14 -48.51 -31.02
CA LEU A 73 -62.70 -48.22 -32.35
C LEU A 73 -62.86 -49.46 -33.22
N LYS A 74 -61.86 -50.35 -33.24
CA LYS A 74 -61.94 -51.63 -33.98
C LYS A 74 -63.02 -52.56 -33.42
N ALA A 75 -63.12 -52.66 -32.10
CA ALA A 75 -64.16 -53.46 -31.45
C ALA A 75 -65.57 -52.94 -31.77
N LEU A 76 -65.75 -51.61 -31.83
CA LEU A 76 -67.01 -50.99 -32.24
C LEU A 76 -67.35 -51.25 -33.71
N SER A 77 -66.39 -51.09 -34.63
CA SER A 77 -66.59 -51.44 -36.04
C SER A 77 -66.94 -52.92 -36.22
N ALA A 78 -66.33 -53.81 -35.42
CA ALA A 78 -66.68 -55.22 -35.39
C ALA A 78 -68.09 -55.48 -34.83
N ALA A 79 -68.52 -54.75 -33.80
CA ALA A 79 -69.88 -54.85 -33.25
C ALA A 79 -70.95 -54.36 -34.24
N ALA A 80 -70.71 -53.22 -34.90
CA ALA A 80 -71.52 -52.73 -36.02
C ALA A 80 -71.65 -53.76 -37.14
N ALA A 81 -70.55 -54.41 -37.53
CA ALA A 81 -70.56 -55.47 -38.55
C ALA A 81 -71.34 -56.73 -38.14
N ARG A 82 -71.50 -57.01 -36.83
CA ARG A 82 -72.39 -58.05 -36.29
C ARG A 82 -73.88 -57.63 -36.27
N GLY A 83 -74.20 -56.37 -36.56
CA GLY A 83 -75.55 -55.81 -36.51
C GLY A 83 -75.95 -55.20 -35.17
N VAL A 84 -75.00 -55.00 -34.24
CA VAL A 84 -75.26 -54.32 -32.96
C VAL A 84 -75.55 -52.84 -33.22
N ARG A 85 -76.63 -52.31 -32.65
CA ARG A 85 -77.00 -50.89 -32.78
C ARG A 85 -76.07 -50.02 -31.93
N LEU A 86 -75.31 -49.13 -32.55
CA LEU A 86 -74.38 -48.24 -31.84
C LEU A 86 -74.98 -46.83 -31.68
N TYR A 87 -75.07 -46.35 -30.43
CA TYR A 87 -75.42 -44.98 -30.07
C TYR A 87 -74.21 -44.34 -29.37
N ILE A 88 -73.64 -43.29 -29.97
CA ILE A 88 -72.36 -42.72 -29.53
C ILE A 88 -72.52 -41.21 -29.27
N LEU A 89 -72.29 -40.75 -28.04
CA LEU A 89 -72.23 -39.34 -27.67
C LEU A 89 -70.78 -38.92 -27.44
N CYS A 90 -70.32 -37.91 -28.18
CA CYS A 90 -68.96 -37.38 -28.13
C CYS A 90 -68.94 -35.83 -28.02
N ASP A 91 -67.78 -35.25 -27.74
CA ASP A 91 -67.61 -33.80 -27.90
C ASP A 91 -67.61 -33.39 -29.38
N SER A 92 -68.01 -32.16 -29.65
CA SER A 92 -67.98 -31.50 -30.96
C SER A 92 -66.57 -31.40 -31.58
N LYS A 93 -65.51 -31.64 -30.80
CA LYS A 93 -64.10 -31.58 -31.22
C LYS A 93 -63.55 -32.94 -31.68
N ILE A 94 -64.35 -33.77 -32.34
CA ILE A 94 -63.89 -35.05 -32.90
C ILE A 94 -62.78 -34.80 -33.93
N ASP A 95 -61.66 -35.52 -33.80
CA ASP A 95 -60.66 -35.56 -34.85
C ASP A 95 -61.19 -36.34 -36.07
N ALA A 96 -61.69 -35.58 -37.05
CA ALA A 96 -62.20 -36.10 -38.31
C ALA A 96 -61.13 -36.82 -39.16
N GLN A 97 -59.85 -36.83 -38.76
CA GLN A 97 -58.78 -37.57 -39.46
C GLN A 97 -58.68 -39.05 -39.04
N VAL A 98 -59.32 -39.46 -37.94
CA VAL A 98 -59.31 -40.86 -37.49
C VAL A 98 -60.19 -41.73 -38.40
N HIS A 99 -59.55 -42.47 -39.31
CA HIS A 99 -60.20 -43.29 -40.33
C HIS A 99 -61.13 -44.36 -39.74
N GLU A 100 -60.72 -45.03 -38.66
CA GLU A 100 -61.53 -46.06 -38.00
C GLU A 100 -62.82 -45.50 -37.38
N PHE A 101 -62.81 -44.25 -36.90
CA PHE A 101 -64.03 -43.61 -36.39
C PHE A 101 -65.01 -43.26 -37.52
N ARG A 102 -64.50 -42.96 -38.73
CA ARG A 102 -65.34 -42.75 -39.91
C ARG A 102 -66.09 -44.00 -40.36
N GLN A 103 -65.50 -45.18 -40.19
CA GLN A 103 -66.12 -46.46 -40.54
C GLN A 103 -67.38 -46.78 -39.72
N LEU A 104 -67.58 -46.12 -38.58
CA LEU A 104 -68.79 -46.25 -37.78
C LEU A 104 -69.98 -45.52 -38.42
N ALA A 105 -69.77 -44.50 -39.24
CA ALA A 105 -70.86 -43.81 -39.92
C ALA A 105 -71.53 -44.71 -40.98
N GLY A 106 -72.86 -44.61 -41.10
CA GLY A 106 -73.70 -45.55 -41.84
C GLY A 106 -74.14 -46.76 -41.01
N HIS A 107 -73.45 -47.06 -39.90
CA HIS A 107 -73.73 -48.20 -39.01
C HIS A 107 -73.99 -47.80 -37.55
N SER A 108 -73.87 -46.52 -37.22
CA SER A 108 -74.07 -45.94 -35.88
C SER A 108 -74.80 -44.61 -35.97
N LEU A 109 -75.44 -44.20 -34.87
CA LEU A 109 -75.90 -42.84 -34.67
C LEU A 109 -74.92 -42.12 -33.73
N ILE A 110 -74.05 -41.29 -34.31
CA ILE A 110 -73.11 -40.46 -33.57
C ILE A 110 -73.75 -39.09 -33.32
N ARG A 111 -73.67 -38.60 -32.09
CA ARG A 111 -74.15 -37.29 -31.66
C ARG A 111 -73.04 -36.52 -30.94
N LEU A 112 -73.09 -35.20 -31.07
CA LEU A 112 -72.05 -34.28 -30.60
C LEU A 112 -72.62 -33.27 -29.59
N SER A 113 -71.90 -33.07 -28.48
CA SER A 113 -72.16 -32.05 -27.45
C SER A 113 -71.01 -31.04 -27.35
N LYS A 114 -71.13 -30.01 -26.51
CA LYS A 114 -70.06 -29.01 -26.29
C LYS A 114 -68.98 -29.45 -25.31
N ALA A 115 -69.38 -30.11 -24.24
CA ALA A 115 -68.52 -30.65 -23.21
C ALA A 115 -69.17 -31.91 -22.62
N LEU A 116 -68.37 -32.97 -22.49
CA LEU A 116 -68.72 -34.22 -21.83
C LEU A 116 -67.63 -34.55 -20.80
N ALA A 117 -68.02 -35.08 -19.65
CA ALA A 117 -67.08 -35.50 -18.61
C ALA A 117 -67.13 -37.03 -18.41
N GLY A 118 -65.96 -37.64 -18.35
CA GLY A 118 -65.80 -39.09 -18.19
C GLY A 118 -66.25 -39.90 -19.41
N SER A 119 -66.29 -41.22 -19.21
CA SER A 119 -66.78 -42.15 -20.22
C SER A 119 -67.66 -43.25 -19.63
N LEU A 120 -68.56 -43.79 -20.45
CA LEU A 120 -69.49 -44.86 -20.12
C LEU A 120 -69.68 -45.75 -21.35
N VAL A 121 -69.62 -47.07 -21.14
CA VAL A 121 -70.13 -48.07 -22.10
C VAL A 121 -71.23 -48.86 -21.41
N ILE A 122 -72.38 -49.03 -22.07
CA ILE A 122 -73.43 -49.97 -21.66
C ILE A 122 -73.77 -50.87 -22.85
N ALA A 123 -73.69 -52.19 -22.64
CA ALA A 123 -74.10 -53.22 -23.60
C ALA A 123 -75.44 -53.82 -23.18
N ASP A 124 -76.39 -53.85 -24.10
CA ASP A 124 -77.69 -54.53 -24.00
C ASP A 124 -78.55 -54.17 -22.76
N CYS A 125 -78.21 -53.09 -22.04
CA CYS A 125 -78.71 -52.76 -20.69
C CYS A 125 -78.46 -53.85 -19.63
N GLU A 126 -77.52 -54.76 -19.86
CA GLU A 126 -77.16 -55.86 -18.93
C GLU A 126 -75.74 -55.72 -18.34
N LYS A 127 -74.78 -55.20 -19.11
CA LYS A 127 -73.41 -54.92 -18.66
C LYS A 127 -73.08 -53.44 -18.86
N GLY A 128 -72.38 -52.85 -17.90
CA GLY A 128 -71.92 -51.47 -18.00
C GLY A 128 -70.57 -51.25 -17.31
N ILE A 129 -69.80 -50.32 -17.86
CA ILE A 129 -68.55 -49.84 -17.27
C ILE A 129 -68.47 -48.32 -17.41
N PHE A 130 -68.09 -47.68 -16.32
CA PHE A 130 -67.82 -46.24 -16.24
C PHE A 130 -66.31 -46.00 -16.10
N LEU A 131 -65.81 -44.88 -16.62
CA LEU A 131 -64.41 -44.46 -16.54
C LEU A 131 -64.35 -42.97 -16.14
N ASN A 132 -63.56 -42.66 -15.10
CA ASN A 132 -63.27 -41.29 -14.66
C ASN A 132 -62.21 -40.61 -15.56
N ASP A 133 -62.40 -40.70 -16.88
CA ASP A 133 -61.59 -40.07 -17.95
C ASP A 133 -62.20 -40.39 -19.33
N LYS A 134 -61.51 -39.97 -20.38
CA LYS A 134 -61.82 -40.15 -21.81
C LYS A 134 -61.21 -41.46 -22.34
N PHE A 135 -61.78 -42.02 -23.41
CA PHE A 135 -61.27 -43.25 -24.05
C PHE A 135 -60.01 -43.01 -24.91
N GLU A 136 -58.85 -42.76 -24.29
CA GLU A 136 -57.56 -42.54 -24.98
C GLU A 136 -56.65 -43.79 -25.07
N ASN A 137 -55.76 -43.85 -26.08
CA ASN A 137 -54.74 -44.91 -26.24
C ASN A 137 -53.79 -45.09 -25.02
N ARG A 138 -53.80 -44.19 -24.02
CA ARG A 138 -52.85 -44.23 -22.88
C ARG A 138 -53.42 -44.91 -21.62
N PHE A 139 -54.48 -45.71 -21.74
CA PHE A 139 -55.15 -46.39 -20.61
C PHE A 139 -54.22 -47.05 -19.58
N GLN A 140 -53.11 -47.64 -20.05
CA GLN A 140 -52.11 -48.35 -19.26
C GLN A 140 -51.33 -47.45 -18.27
N TYR A 141 -51.12 -46.16 -18.62
CA TYR A 141 -50.24 -45.24 -17.89
C TYR A 141 -51.00 -44.19 -17.08
N LEU A 142 -52.31 -44.08 -17.29
CA LEU A 142 -53.18 -43.14 -16.59
C LEU A 142 -53.86 -43.87 -15.44
N ALA A 143 -53.66 -43.37 -14.21
CA ALA A 143 -54.38 -43.81 -13.01
C ALA A 143 -55.83 -43.30 -13.02
N ASN A 144 -56.59 -43.74 -14.03
CA ASN A 144 -58.05 -43.67 -14.08
C ASN A 144 -58.59 -44.85 -13.31
N LEU A 145 -59.65 -44.61 -12.55
CA LEU A 145 -60.53 -45.67 -12.07
C LEU A 145 -61.55 -45.94 -13.17
N ALA A 146 -61.75 -47.21 -13.49
CA ALA A 146 -62.98 -47.66 -14.12
C ALA A 146 -63.80 -48.45 -13.10
N LEU A 147 -65.12 -48.42 -13.24
CA LEU A 147 -66.05 -49.06 -12.32
C LEU A 147 -66.99 -49.95 -13.12
N GLN A 148 -67.05 -51.24 -12.78
CA GLN A 148 -68.11 -52.11 -13.26
C GLN A 148 -69.42 -51.69 -12.60
N LEU A 149 -70.42 -51.39 -13.42
CA LEU A 149 -71.71 -50.91 -12.96
C LEU A 149 -72.61 -52.06 -12.52
N ASP A 150 -73.30 -51.87 -11.38
CA ASP A 150 -74.41 -52.73 -11.00
C ASP A 150 -75.67 -52.44 -11.82
N LYS A 151 -76.71 -53.26 -11.65
CA LYS A 151 -77.96 -53.13 -12.41
C LYS A 151 -78.67 -51.78 -12.21
N VAL A 152 -78.69 -51.24 -10.99
CA VAL A 152 -79.36 -49.96 -10.67
C VAL A 152 -78.59 -48.80 -11.30
N GLN A 153 -77.25 -48.87 -11.25
CA GLN A 153 -76.37 -47.92 -11.94
C GLN A 153 -76.54 -48.01 -13.46
N ILE A 154 -76.62 -49.20 -14.06
CA ILE A 154 -76.86 -49.37 -15.50
C ILE A 154 -78.19 -48.75 -15.92
N GLU A 155 -79.29 -49.03 -15.21
CA GLU A 155 -80.61 -48.46 -15.50
C GLU A 155 -80.59 -46.92 -15.38
N THR A 156 -79.97 -46.38 -14.32
CA THR A 156 -79.85 -44.94 -14.06
C THR A 156 -78.99 -44.24 -15.12
N MET A 157 -77.80 -44.78 -15.41
CA MET A 157 -76.84 -44.20 -16.35
C MET A 157 -77.29 -44.35 -17.81
N HIS A 158 -78.03 -45.42 -18.16
CA HIS A 158 -78.67 -45.54 -19.47
C HIS A 158 -79.78 -44.48 -19.65
N TYR A 159 -80.57 -44.23 -18.61
CA TYR A 159 -81.61 -43.19 -18.65
C TYR A 159 -81.02 -41.78 -18.77
N TRP A 160 -79.99 -41.48 -17.98
CA TRP A 160 -79.24 -40.24 -18.07
C TRP A 160 -78.56 -40.08 -19.44
N PHE A 161 -77.93 -41.13 -19.98
CA PHE A 161 -77.40 -41.12 -21.35
C PHE A 161 -78.49 -40.77 -22.36
N CYS A 162 -79.68 -41.36 -22.25
CA CYS A 162 -80.79 -41.07 -23.16
C CYS A 162 -81.18 -39.59 -23.11
N HIS A 163 -81.23 -38.95 -21.92
CA HIS A 163 -81.45 -37.52 -21.81
C HIS A 163 -80.35 -36.70 -22.51
N CYS A 164 -79.07 -36.95 -22.18
CA CYS A 164 -77.94 -36.25 -22.80
C CYS A 164 -77.86 -36.46 -24.32
N PHE A 165 -78.19 -37.66 -24.81
CA PHE A 165 -78.12 -38.03 -26.22
C PHE A 165 -79.30 -37.49 -27.02
N TRP A 166 -80.54 -37.54 -26.50
CA TRP A 166 -81.74 -37.14 -27.24
C TRP A 166 -82.04 -35.64 -27.15
N GLU A 167 -81.76 -35.00 -26.01
CA GLU A 167 -82.03 -33.57 -25.76
C GLU A 167 -80.76 -32.71 -25.69
N GLY A 168 -79.68 -33.22 -25.09
CA GLY A 168 -78.43 -32.46 -24.87
C GLY A 168 -77.52 -32.32 -26.09
N ALA A 169 -77.70 -33.16 -27.12
CA ALA A 169 -76.86 -33.17 -28.31
C ALA A 169 -77.20 -32.04 -29.30
N GLU A 170 -76.18 -31.31 -29.77
CA GLU A 170 -76.35 -30.18 -30.68
C GLU A 170 -76.38 -30.60 -32.16
N SER A 171 -75.59 -31.62 -32.51
CA SER A 171 -75.45 -32.11 -33.89
C SER A 171 -75.20 -33.61 -33.95
N GLN A 172 -75.37 -34.19 -35.13
CA GLN A 172 -75.32 -35.63 -35.39
C GLN A 172 -74.60 -35.95 -36.70
N ILE A 173 -74.01 -37.15 -36.73
CA ILE A 173 -73.31 -37.75 -37.87
C ILE A 173 -73.91 -39.15 -38.06
N MET A 174 -74.49 -39.37 -39.24
CA MET A 174 -75.05 -40.65 -39.70
C MET A 174 -74.34 -41.18 -40.95
N GLU A 175 -73.58 -40.35 -41.66
CA GLU A 175 -72.90 -40.69 -42.92
C GLU A 175 -71.50 -40.06 -42.95
N GLU A 176 -70.53 -40.71 -43.62
CA GLU A 176 -69.12 -40.25 -43.60
C GLU A 176 -68.95 -38.78 -44.03
N ARG A 177 -69.69 -38.33 -45.06
CA ARG A 177 -69.63 -36.94 -45.54
C ARG A 177 -69.99 -35.88 -44.47
N GLN A 178 -70.71 -36.27 -43.42
CA GLN A 178 -71.16 -35.37 -42.35
C GLN A 178 -70.05 -35.12 -41.30
N PHE A 179 -68.91 -35.82 -41.33
CA PHE A 179 -67.76 -35.49 -40.47
C PHE A 179 -67.16 -34.12 -40.76
N ALA A 180 -67.22 -33.64 -42.01
CA ALA A 180 -66.75 -32.31 -42.37
C ALA A 180 -67.73 -31.19 -41.95
N GLN A 181 -69.02 -31.52 -41.80
CA GLN A 181 -70.07 -30.60 -41.38
C GLN A 181 -71.22 -31.38 -40.74
N PRO A 182 -71.21 -31.58 -39.41
CA PRO A 182 -72.26 -32.28 -38.69
C PRO A 182 -73.64 -31.63 -38.88
N VAL A 183 -74.69 -32.45 -38.92
CA VAL A 183 -76.07 -31.99 -39.14
C VAL A 183 -76.69 -31.62 -37.80
N LYS A 184 -77.41 -30.51 -37.68
CA LYS A 184 -78.10 -30.16 -36.43
C LYS A 184 -79.10 -31.25 -36.02
N VAL A 185 -79.12 -31.60 -34.74
CA VAL A 185 -80.09 -32.55 -34.17
C VAL A 185 -81.52 -32.02 -34.31
N SER A 186 -82.46 -32.90 -34.67
CA SER A 186 -83.90 -32.68 -34.59
C SER A 186 -84.43 -33.03 -33.19
N ASP A 187 -85.58 -32.48 -32.83
CA ASP A 187 -86.26 -32.74 -31.55
C ASP A 187 -86.32 -34.22 -31.18
N SER A 188 -86.21 -34.51 -29.87
CA SER A 188 -86.23 -35.87 -29.32
C SER A 188 -87.46 -36.67 -29.80
N PRO A 189 -87.29 -37.88 -30.37
CA PRO A 189 -88.41 -38.72 -30.80
C PRO A 189 -89.23 -39.26 -29.62
N PHE A 190 -88.72 -39.11 -28.40
CA PHE A 190 -89.37 -39.55 -27.15
C PHE A 190 -89.98 -38.38 -26.35
N GLY A 191 -89.83 -37.13 -26.83
CA GLY A 191 -90.13 -35.95 -26.04
C GLY A 191 -89.08 -35.71 -24.93
N ALA A 192 -89.49 -35.05 -23.85
CA ALA A 192 -88.62 -34.78 -22.70
C ALA A 192 -88.44 -36.02 -21.82
N ILE A 193 -87.19 -36.28 -21.43
CA ILE A 193 -86.70 -37.42 -20.65
C ILE A 193 -86.31 -36.88 -19.25
N PRO A 194 -87.24 -36.84 -18.28
CA PRO A 194 -87.03 -36.17 -17.00
C PRO A 194 -86.02 -36.89 -16.09
N LEU A 195 -84.82 -36.31 -15.92
CA LEU A 195 -83.85 -36.75 -14.92
C LEU A 195 -84.46 -36.71 -13.50
N THR A 196 -84.42 -37.83 -12.79
CA THR A 196 -85.11 -38.01 -11.50
C THR A 196 -84.28 -37.66 -10.27
N ALA A 197 -82.95 -37.71 -10.34
CA ALA A 197 -82.06 -37.57 -9.20
C ALA A 197 -81.19 -36.30 -9.28
N PRO A 198 -81.04 -35.49 -8.21
CA PRO A 198 -80.29 -34.23 -8.23
C PRO A 198 -78.83 -34.35 -8.70
N HIS A 199 -78.15 -35.45 -8.37
CA HIS A 199 -76.77 -35.72 -8.78
C HIS A 199 -76.58 -35.94 -10.28
N LEU A 200 -77.65 -35.92 -11.08
CA LEU A 200 -77.64 -35.98 -12.54
C LEU A 200 -77.97 -34.63 -13.21
N HIS A 201 -78.37 -33.60 -12.44
CA HIS A 201 -78.76 -32.28 -12.94
C HIS A 201 -77.59 -31.30 -12.80
N PRO A 202 -76.92 -30.84 -13.89
CA PRO A 202 -75.78 -29.92 -13.78
C PRO A 202 -76.09 -28.64 -12.99
N GLU A 203 -77.30 -28.07 -13.19
CA GLU A 203 -77.74 -26.83 -12.51
C GLU A 203 -78.02 -27.00 -11.00
N LYS A 204 -78.29 -28.23 -10.54
CA LYS A 204 -78.62 -28.51 -9.13
C LYS A 204 -77.47 -29.17 -8.39
N LEU A 205 -76.55 -29.78 -9.12
CA LEU A 205 -75.46 -30.58 -8.60
C LEU A 205 -74.59 -29.83 -7.58
N PRO A 206 -74.14 -28.57 -7.78
CA PRO A 206 -73.29 -27.87 -6.82
C PRO A 206 -73.97 -27.66 -5.47
N ASN A 207 -75.22 -27.17 -5.46
CA ASN A 207 -75.97 -26.94 -4.23
C ASN A 207 -76.31 -28.25 -3.51
N TRP A 208 -76.73 -29.28 -4.25
CA TRP A 208 -77.02 -30.59 -3.67
C TRP A 208 -75.77 -31.27 -3.11
N LEU A 209 -74.61 -31.11 -3.78
CA LEU A 209 -73.32 -31.63 -3.29
C LEU A 209 -72.86 -30.88 -2.04
N LEU A 210 -73.04 -29.55 -1.99
CA LEU A 210 -72.81 -28.75 -0.79
C LEU A 210 -73.67 -29.25 0.38
N ASP A 211 -74.95 -29.54 0.16
CA ASP A 211 -75.82 -30.13 1.18
C ASP A 211 -75.31 -31.51 1.67
N GLN A 212 -74.71 -32.34 0.80
CA GLN A 212 -74.12 -33.62 1.22
C GLN A 212 -72.82 -33.42 2.03
N VAL A 213 -71.96 -32.49 1.62
CA VAL A 213 -70.68 -32.18 2.29
C VAL A 213 -70.94 -31.57 3.68
N LEU A 214 -71.82 -30.57 3.77
CA LEU A 214 -72.22 -29.97 5.05
C LEU A 214 -72.96 -30.94 5.99
N GLY A 215 -73.48 -32.04 5.43
CA GLY A 215 -74.22 -33.07 6.17
C GLY A 215 -73.36 -34.15 6.84
N THR A 216 -72.03 -34.16 6.65
CA THR A 216 -71.14 -35.19 7.20
C THR A 216 -70.02 -34.60 8.06
N THR A 217 -69.50 -35.38 9.02
CA THR A 217 -68.37 -34.98 9.89
C THR A 217 -66.99 -35.32 9.34
N ARG A 218 -66.93 -36.29 8.41
CA ARG A 218 -65.68 -36.78 7.83
C ARG A 218 -65.78 -36.79 6.31
N VAL A 219 -64.75 -36.26 5.66
CA VAL A 219 -64.59 -36.36 4.20
C VAL A 219 -63.21 -36.88 3.84
N ASP A 220 -63.20 -38.05 3.21
CA ASP A 220 -62.03 -38.57 2.53
C ASP A 220 -62.21 -38.34 1.02
N ALA A 221 -61.18 -37.82 0.34
CA ALA A 221 -61.29 -37.38 -1.06
C ALA A 221 -60.02 -37.60 -1.86
N GLY A 222 -60.18 -37.86 -3.15
CA GLY A 222 -59.11 -37.74 -4.14
C GLY A 222 -59.49 -36.68 -5.14
N LEU A 223 -58.62 -35.70 -5.41
CA LEU A 223 -58.85 -34.60 -6.36
C LEU A 223 -57.55 -34.26 -7.09
N SER A 224 -57.53 -34.30 -8.43
CA SER A 224 -56.26 -34.09 -9.16
C SER A 224 -55.68 -32.68 -9.00
N ASN A 225 -56.51 -31.64 -8.90
CA ASN A 225 -56.07 -30.28 -8.59
C ASN A 225 -57.13 -29.58 -7.74
N LEU A 226 -56.70 -28.78 -6.78
CA LEU A 226 -57.56 -27.93 -5.95
C LEU A 226 -57.64 -26.52 -6.57
N ARG A 227 -58.86 -25.95 -6.61
CA ARG A 227 -59.17 -24.63 -7.19
C ARG A 227 -60.24 -23.97 -6.35
N GLY A 228 -60.08 -22.71 -5.96
CA GLY A 228 -61.13 -21.98 -5.20
C GLY A 228 -62.43 -21.81 -6.00
N GLU A 229 -62.33 -21.64 -7.33
CA GLU A 229 -63.49 -21.62 -8.22
C GLU A 229 -63.74 -23.05 -8.76
N GLY A 230 -64.69 -23.78 -8.14
CA GLY A 230 -65.01 -25.18 -8.47
C GLY A 230 -66.44 -25.61 -8.09
N GLN A 231 -66.96 -26.69 -8.70
CA GLN A 231 -68.29 -27.24 -8.36
C GLN A 231 -68.31 -27.99 -7.02
N ILE A 232 -67.15 -28.51 -6.58
CA ILE A 232 -66.99 -28.99 -5.21
C ILE A 232 -66.73 -27.75 -4.35
N PRO A 233 -67.52 -27.50 -3.30
CA PRO A 233 -67.30 -26.39 -2.39
C PRO A 233 -66.12 -26.71 -1.45
N LEU A 234 -64.90 -26.47 -1.93
CA LEU A 234 -63.68 -26.78 -1.17
C LEU A 234 -63.59 -25.96 0.12
N ASP A 235 -64.03 -24.71 0.12
CA ASP A 235 -64.21 -23.88 1.32
C ASP A 235 -65.11 -24.57 2.37
N ALA A 236 -66.17 -25.26 1.94
CA ALA A 236 -67.08 -26.00 2.81
C ALA A 236 -66.53 -27.36 3.25
N LEU A 237 -65.51 -27.91 2.56
CA LEU A 237 -64.74 -29.07 3.01
C LEU A 237 -63.69 -28.69 4.07
N ILE A 238 -63.25 -27.44 4.07
CA ILE A 238 -62.24 -26.92 5.01
C ILE A 238 -62.87 -26.51 6.35
N ALA A 239 -64.11 -26.03 6.32
CA ALA A 239 -64.68 -25.21 7.39
C ALA A 239 -64.81 -25.90 8.77
N ASP A 240 -65.20 -27.18 8.83
CA ASP A 240 -65.45 -27.89 10.11
C ASP A 240 -65.21 -29.43 10.03
N HIS A 241 -64.50 -29.91 9.00
CA HIS A 241 -64.41 -31.35 8.69
C HIS A 241 -63.06 -31.98 9.04
N THR A 242 -63.11 -33.25 9.42
CA THR A 242 -61.92 -34.12 9.52
C THR A 242 -61.82 -35.05 8.31
N GLY A 243 -60.64 -35.62 8.04
CA GLY A 243 -60.49 -36.63 7.00
C GLY A 243 -59.17 -36.52 6.25
N GLN A 244 -59.11 -37.14 5.07
CA GLN A 244 -57.89 -37.30 4.28
C GLN A 244 -58.11 -36.82 2.84
N LEU A 245 -57.30 -35.86 2.40
CA LEU A 245 -57.36 -35.32 1.04
C LEU A 245 -56.12 -35.73 0.26
N LEU A 246 -56.31 -36.50 -0.82
CA LEU A 246 -55.26 -36.86 -1.76
C LEU A 246 -55.28 -35.89 -2.95
N THR A 247 -54.22 -35.12 -3.15
CA THR A 247 -54.11 -34.17 -4.27
C THR A 247 -52.75 -34.20 -5.00
N ALA A 248 -52.65 -33.58 -6.18
CA ALA A 248 -51.37 -33.48 -6.88
C ALA A 248 -50.41 -32.55 -6.14
N PHE A 249 -49.10 -32.75 -6.35
CA PHE A 249 -48.07 -32.00 -5.64
C PHE A 249 -47.98 -30.54 -6.11
N GLN A 250 -48.33 -30.31 -7.37
CA GLN A 250 -48.26 -29.04 -8.08
C GLN A 250 -49.54 -28.82 -8.86
N GLY A 251 -49.84 -27.56 -9.17
CA GLY A 251 -50.99 -27.18 -9.97
C GLY A 251 -52.22 -26.74 -9.16
N ASN A 252 -52.23 -26.97 -7.85
CA ASN A 252 -53.25 -26.46 -6.92
C ASN A 252 -53.24 -24.93 -6.81
N ASP A 253 -54.35 -24.38 -6.31
CA ASP A 253 -54.42 -23.05 -5.72
C ASP A 253 -53.62 -23.00 -4.40
N LEU A 254 -52.78 -21.97 -4.23
CA LEU A 254 -51.92 -21.83 -3.05
C LEU A 254 -52.70 -21.38 -1.81
N ALA A 255 -53.63 -20.44 -1.96
CA ALA A 255 -54.42 -19.94 -0.83
C ALA A 255 -55.26 -21.07 -0.22
N LEU A 256 -55.84 -21.90 -1.08
CA LEU A 256 -56.63 -23.06 -0.66
C LEU A 256 -55.78 -24.15 0.01
N LEU A 257 -54.52 -24.33 -0.40
CA LEU A 257 -53.58 -25.21 0.32
C LEU A 257 -53.19 -24.64 1.69
N GLU A 258 -53.04 -23.32 1.84
CA GLU A 258 -52.80 -22.69 3.13
C GLU A 258 -54.00 -22.86 4.09
N GLU A 259 -55.21 -22.66 3.59
CA GLU A 259 -56.45 -22.90 4.35
C GLU A 259 -56.62 -24.38 4.75
N LEU A 260 -56.33 -25.30 3.85
CA LEU A 260 -56.32 -26.74 4.15
C LEU A 260 -55.24 -27.12 5.16
N ALA A 261 -54.05 -26.52 5.08
CA ALA A 261 -52.98 -26.75 6.05
C ALA A 261 -53.35 -26.26 7.46
N ASP A 262 -54.24 -25.27 7.55
CA ASP A 262 -54.79 -24.70 8.78
C ASP A 262 -55.97 -25.50 9.36
N SER A 263 -56.56 -26.43 8.59
CA SER A 263 -57.70 -27.27 8.99
C SER A 263 -57.27 -28.57 9.72
N GLU A 264 -58.25 -29.38 10.14
CA GLU A 264 -57.99 -30.73 10.68
C GLU A 264 -57.86 -31.82 9.59
N MET A 265 -57.87 -31.45 8.30
CA MET A 265 -57.69 -32.41 7.19
C MET A 265 -56.22 -32.83 6.99
N GLU A 266 -55.99 -34.13 6.86
CA GLU A 266 -54.69 -34.66 6.46
C GLU A 266 -54.54 -34.59 4.94
N VAL A 267 -53.92 -33.52 4.42
CA VAL A 267 -53.63 -33.41 2.99
C VAL A 267 -52.33 -34.15 2.63
N ARG A 268 -52.44 -35.07 1.67
CA ARG A 268 -51.37 -35.89 1.13
C ARG A 268 -51.21 -35.72 -0.36
N SER A 269 -50.00 -35.96 -0.87
CA SER A 269 -49.74 -35.92 -2.31
C SER A 269 -48.83 -37.03 -2.83
N LEU A 270 -49.17 -37.52 -4.01
CA LEU A 270 -48.35 -38.41 -4.84
C LEU A 270 -47.33 -37.59 -5.64
N ALA A 271 -46.13 -38.14 -5.82
CA ALA A 271 -45.03 -37.44 -6.46
C ALA A 271 -45.28 -37.10 -7.94
N VAL A 272 -44.70 -35.97 -8.37
CA VAL A 272 -44.80 -35.44 -9.73
C VAL A 272 -44.40 -36.50 -10.77
N GLY A 273 -45.29 -36.72 -11.75
CA GLY A 273 -44.94 -37.35 -13.02
C GLY A 273 -45.18 -38.85 -13.17
N LYS A 274 -45.85 -39.54 -12.22
CA LYS A 274 -46.18 -40.99 -12.39
C LYS A 274 -47.58 -41.45 -12.02
N LEU A 275 -48.30 -40.79 -11.11
CA LEU A 275 -49.69 -41.14 -10.78
C LEU A 275 -50.57 -39.89 -10.82
N LEU A 276 -51.60 -39.93 -11.68
CA LEU A 276 -52.67 -38.94 -11.71
C LEU A 276 -53.78 -39.39 -10.77
N ILE A 277 -54.32 -38.48 -9.96
CA ILE A 277 -55.29 -38.86 -8.92
C ILE A 277 -56.69 -38.90 -9.53
N ALA A 278 -57.31 -40.09 -9.55
CA ALA A 278 -58.72 -40.23 -9.88
C ALA A 278 -59.56 -39.41 -8.89
N SER A 279 -60.62 -38.75 -9.38
CA SER A 279 -61.41 -37.84 -8.56
C SER A 279 -62.64 -38.52 -7.95
N TYR A 280 -62.79 -38.43 -6.63
CA TYR A 280 -63.84 -39.11 -5.88
C TYR A 280 -64.05 -38.48 -4.50
N LEU A 281 -65.21 -38.72 -3.90
CA LEU A 281 -65.59 -38.28 -2.56
C LEU A 281 -66.14 -39.46 -1.76
N LEU A 282 -65.64 -39.67 -0.54
CA LEU A 282 -66.20 -40.58 0.46
C LEU A 282 -66.69 -39.72 1.63
N LEU A 283 -68.00 -39.60 1.77
CA LEU A 283 -68.67 -38.86 2.83
C LEU A 283 -69.24 -39.89 3.81
N GLU A 284 -68.87 -39.82 5.10
CA GLU A 284 -69.24 -40.84 6.10
C GLU A 284 -70.76 -41.01 6.22
N ASP A 285 -71.50 -39.90 6.22
CA ASP A 285 -72.97 -39.87 6.23
C ASP A 285 -73.61 -39.49 4.88
N GLY A 286 -72.83 -38.87 3.98
CA GLY A 286 -73.28 -38.38 2.67
C GLY A 286 -73.14 -39.37 1.52
N GLY A 287 -72.64 -40.57 1.78
CA GLY A 287 -72.39 -41.61 0.77
C GLY A 287 -71.11 -41.42 -0.05
N THR A 288 -70.85 -42.35 -0.95
CA THR A 288 -69.61 -42.39 -1.75
C THR A 288 -69.90 -42.14 -3.22
N TRP A 289 -69.11 -41.26 -3.84
CA TRP A 289 -69.37 -40.69 -5.16
C TRP A 289 -68.10 -40.71 -6.01
N LEU A 290 -68.19 -41.27 -7.21
CA LEU A 290 -67.12 -41.21 -8.21
C LEU A 290 -67.39 -40.06 -9.18
N LEU A 291 -66.39 -39.21 -9.39
CA LEU A 291 -66.49 -38.09 -10.32
C LEU A 291 -66.21 -38.56 -11.76
N PRO A 292 -66.78 -37.88 -12.77
CA PRO A 292 -66.57 -38.25 -14.17
C PRO A 292 -65.23 -37.80 -14.75
N GLU A 293 -64.64 -36.70 -14.27
CA GLU A 293 -63.35 -36.23 -14.78
C GLU A 293 -62.44 -35.77 -13.63
N ARG A 294 -61.13 -35.91 -13.86
CA ARG A 294 -60.08 -35.52 -12.90
C ARG A 294 -59.98 -34.03 -12.65
N ASN A 295 -60.13 -33.25 -13.71
CA ASN A 295 -60.02 -31.80 -13.67
C ASN A 295 -61.43 -31.25 -13.68
N LEU A 296 -61.77 -30.55 -12.61
CA LEU A 296 -63.11 -30.07 -12.32
C LEU A 296 -63.33 -28.73 -13.02
N ASP A 297 -63.34 -28.74 -14.35
CA ASP A 297 -63.74 -27.57 -15.13
C ASP A 297 -65.24 -27.31 -14.95
N MET A 298 -65.60 -26.07 -14.65
CA MET A 298 -66.91 -25.68 -14.15
C MET A 298 -68.06 -25.98 -15.13
N GLU A 299 -67.76 -25.97 -16.43
CA GLU A 299 -68.71 -26.25 -17.51
C GLU A 299 -68.84 -27.75 -17.85
N ALA A 300 -67.93 -28.61 -17.38
CA ALA A 300 -67.80 -29.99 -17.87
C ALA A 300 -68.53 -31.03 -17.00
N ILE A 301 -68.56 -30.86 -15.67
CA ILE A 301 -69.19 -31.84 -14.77
C ILE A 301 -70.71 -31.76 -14.88
N GLY A 302 -71.31 -32.75 -15.54
CA GLY A 302 -72.76 -32.85 -15.67
C GLY A 302 -73.45 -33.76 -14.64
N TYR A 303 -72.70 -34.54 -13.86
CA TYR A 303 -73.24 -35.61 -13.00
C TYR A 303 -72.20 -36.16 -12.02
N LEU A 304 -72.66 -36.90 -11.01
CA LEU A 304 -71.87 -37.78 -10.15
C LEU A 304 -72.44 -39.21 -10.17
N LEU A 305 -71.56 -40.21 -10.05
CA LEU A 305 -71.97 -41.61 -9.96
C LEU A 305 -72.01 -42.07 -8.49
N PRO A 306 -73.19 -42.36 -7.90
CA PRO A 306 -73.28 -42.99 -6.58
C PRO A 306 -72.70 -44.40 -6.61
N LEU A 307 -71.89 -44.75 -5.61
CA LEU A 307 -71.38 -46.10 -5.42
C LEU A 307 -72.29 -46.93 -4.50
N ASN A 308 -72.40 -48.23 -4.78
CA ASN A 308 -73.01 -49.18 -3.83
C ASN A 308 -72.04 -49.50 -2.68
N ALA A 309 -72.49 -50.28 -1.69
CA ALA A 309 -71.70 -50.55 -0.48
C ALA A 309 -70.36 -51.26 -0.77
N ASP A 310 -70.36 -52.25 -1.67
CA ASP A 310 -69.17 -53.02 -2.00
C ASP A 310 -68.16 -52.17 -2.78
N GLN A 311 -68.63 -51.42 -3.80
CA GLN A 311 -67.83 -50.46 -4.55
C GLN A 311 -67.26 -49.33 -3.67
N ALA A 312 -68.04 -48.83 -2.69
CA ALA A 312 -67.60 -47.84 -1.73
C ALA A 312 -66.51 -48.40 -0.80
N GLN A 313 -66.64 -49.66 -0.38
CA GLN A 313 -65.62 -50.36 0.41
C GLN A 313 -64.31 -50.56 -0.39
N GLU A 314 -64.40 -50.92 -1.68
CA GLU A 314 -63.24 -51.02 -2.57
C GLU A 314 -62.56 -49.67 -2.78
N LEU A 315 -63.34 -48.61 -3.03
CA LEU A 315 -62.80 -47.27 -3.18
C LEU A 315 -62.15 -46.75 -1.88
N GLY A 316 -62.72 -47.06 -0.71
CA GLY A 316 -62.11 -46.74 0.59
C GLY A 316 -60.77 -47.46 0.81
N GLN A 317 -60.69 -48.74 0.42
CA GLN A 317 -59.42 -49.49 0.43
C GLN A 317 -58.40 -48.90 -0.55
N TYR A 318 -58.83 -48.51 -1.76
CA TYR A 318 -57.99 -47.83 -2.73
C TYR A 318 -57.47 -46.50 -2.20
N HIS A 319 -58.34 -45.66 -1.62
CA HIS A 319 -57.97 -44.38 -1.01
C HIS A 319 -56.93 -44.58 0.10
N ALA A 320 -57.18 -45.48 1.06
CA ALA A 320 -56.24 -45.78 2.14
C ALA A 320 -54.88 -46.29 1.63
N ALA A 321 -54.87 -47.10 0.56
CA ALA A 321 -53.64 -47.55 -0.09
C ALA A 321 -52.86 -46.39 -0.76
N GLN A 322 -53.55 -45.48 -1.45
CA GLN A 322 -52.93 -44.28 -2.04
C GLN A 322 -52.38 -43.34 -0.95
N ILE A 323 -53.14 -43.05 0.11
CA ILE A 323 -52.70 -42.25 1.26
C ILE A 323 -51.46 -42.87 1.92
N SER A 324 -51.43 -44.19 2.13
CA SER A 324 -50.25 -44.88 2.69
C SER A 324 -49.03 -44.91 1.75
N ALA A 325 -49.23 -44.63 0.46
CA ALA A 325 -48.19 -44.56 -0.57
C ALA A 325 -47.77 -43.12 -0.92
N ALA A 326 -48.53 -42.11 -0.51
CA ALA A 326 -48.33 -40.70 -0.80
C ALA A 326 -47.14 -40.11 0.00
N PRO A 327 -45.99 -39.82 -0.63
CA PRO A 327 -44.78 -39.41 0.07
C PRO A 327 -44.92 -38.04 0.72
N PHE A 328 -45.72 -37.13 0.17
CA PHE A 328 -45.80 -35.77 0.67
C PHE A 328 -47.00 -35.58 1.61
N CYS A 329 -46.75 -34.92 2.74
CA CYS A 329 -47.76 -34.49 3.70
C CYS A 329 -47.69 -32.97 3.85
N LEU A 330 -48.84 -32.29 3.81
CA LEU A 330 -48.93 -30.86 3.99
C LEU A 330 -48.89 -30.49 5.48
N HIS A 331 -48.21 -29.39 5.83
CA HIS A 331 -48.14 -28.88 7.19
C HIS A 331 -48.16 -27.34 7.24
N LYS A 332 -49.04 -26.78 8.09
CA LYS A 332 -49.01 -25.35 8.45
C LYS A 332 -47.69 -24.92 9.06
N THR A 333 -47.09 -25.72 9.95
CA THR A 333 -45.83 -25.38 10.60
C THR A 333 -45.06 -26.62 11.04
N ARG A 334 -43.74 -26.64 10.84
CA ARG A 334 -42.80 -27.62 11.39
C ARG A 334 -41.52 -26.93 11.86
N THR A 335 -40.94 -27.37 12.97
CA THR A 335 -39.57 -27.01 13.34
C THR A 335 -38.56 -27.85 12.57
N TYR A 336 -37.32 -27.38 12.39
CA TYR A 336 -36.29 -28.12 11.63
C TYR A 336 -35.99 -29.49 12.25
N ALA A 337 -36.12 -29.64 13.58
CA ALA A 337 -35.93 -30.93 14.25
C ALA A 337 -37.11 -31.90 14.12
N GLU A 338 -38.29 -31.44 13.74
CA GLU A 338 -39.46 -32.30 13.49
C GLU A 338 -39.49 -32.84 12.05
N ILE A 339 -38.75 -32.24 11.12
CA ILE A 339 -38.76 -32.64 9.71
C ILE A 339 -37.93 -33.93 9.53
N GLU A 340 -38.59 -35.02 9.11
CA GLU A 340 -37.93 -36.34 8.97
C GLU A 340 -37.29 -36.59 7.58
N GLY A 341 -37.66 -35.80 6.58
CA GLY A 341 -37.26 -35.97 5.17
C GLY A 341 -36.90 -34.65 4.49
N ALA A 342 -37.01 -34.59 3.16
CA ALA A 342 -36.96 -33.32 2.44
C ALA A 342 -38.26 -32.53 2.61
N PHE A 343 -38.22 -31.22 2.35
CA PHE A 343 -39.43 -30.38 2.34
C PHE A 343 -39.44 -29.38 1.18
N TRP A 344 -40.63 -28.85 0.90
CA TRP A 344 -40.89 -27.83 -0.11
C TRP A 344 -41.85 -26.80 0.48
N PRO A 345 -41.43 -25.55 0.71
CA PRO A 345 -42.36 -24.45 1.03
C PRO A 345 -43.41 -24.30 -0.08
N LEU A 346 -44.65 -23.91 0.23
CA LEU A 346 -45.68 -23.75 -0.80
C LEU A 346 -45.35 -22.66 -1.84
N GLU A 347 -44.62 -21.61 -1.42
CA GLU A 347 -44.15 -20.54 -2.32
C GLU A 347 -42.98 -20.97 -3.22
N ASP A 348 -42.28 -22.06 -2.91
CA ASP A 348 -41.04 -22.47 -3.58
C ASP A 348 -40.95 -24.00 -3.76
N PHE A 349 -41.15 -24.45 -5.00
CA PHE A 349 -41.07 -25.86 -5.38
C PHE A 349 -39.63 -26.35 -5.67
N ASP A 350 -38.60 -25.52 -5.50
CA ASP A 350 -37.22 -26.03 -5.49
C ASP A 350 -36.97 -26.82 -4.19
N GLY A 351 -36.66 -28.11 -4.35
CA GLY A 351 -36.65 -29.08 -3.25
C GLY A 351 -35.54 -28.84 -2.23
N ASN A 352 -35.92 -28.55 -0.99
CA ASN A 352 -35.02 -28.20 0.09
C ASN A 352 -34.95 -29.34 1.12
N ALA A 353 -33.82 -30.04 1.17
CA ALA A 353 -33.54 -31.01 2.23
C ALA A 353 -32.85 -30.29 3.41
N PRO A 354 -33.41 -30.32 4.64
CA PRO A 354 -32.74 -29.76 5.81
C PRO A 354 -31.52 -30.62 6.11
N GLN A 355 -30.33 -30.02 6.07
CA GLN A 355 -29.11 -30.73 6.44
C GLN A 355 -29.04 -30.84 7.97
N GLU A 356 -28.79 -32.04 8.50
CA GLU A 356 -28.62 -32.24 9.95
C GLU A 356 -27.50 -31.34 10.50
N ILE A 357 -26.41 -31.22 9.73
CA ILE A 357 -25.28 -30.32 9.99
C ILE A 357 -24.84 -29.68 8.66
N SER A 358 -24.77 -28.35 8.62
CA SER A 358 -24.08 -27.60 7.56
C SER A 358 -22.83 -26.92 8.12
N SER A 359 -21.85 -26.64 7.24
CA SER A 359 -20.65 -25.88 7.58
C SER A 359 -20.50 -24.71 6.62
N GLN A 360 -20.40 -23.50 7.15
CA GLN A 360 -20.28 -22.27 6.38
C GLN A 360 -18.95 -21.60 6.71
N VAL A 361 -18.11 -21.43 5.70
CA VAL A 361 -16.89 -20.61 5.77
C VAL A 361 -17.27 -19.21 5.33
N LEU A 362 -17.18 -18.23 6.22
CA LEU A 362 -17.47 -16.85 5.87
C LEU A 362 -16.31 -16.24 5.07
N ASP A 363 -16.63 -15.46 4.04
CA ASP A 363 -15.65 -14.82 3.15
C ASP A 363 -14.66 -13.92 3.94
N PRO A 364 -13.37 -14.29 4.06
CA PRO A 364 -12.41 -13.52 4.84
C PRO A 364 -12.19 -12.10 4.30
N GLN A 365 -12.47 -11.84 3.01
CA GLN A 365 -12.29 -10.51 2.42
C GLN A 365 -13.32 -9.49 2.94
N LYS A 366 -14.48 -9.95 3.40
CA LYS A 366 -15.49 -9.10 4.06
C LYS A 366 -15.18 -8.83 5.54
N ASN A 367 -14.27 -9.61 6.12
CA ASN A 367 -13.93 -9.62 7.55
C ASN A 367 -12.60 -8.90 7.85
N ILE A 368 -12.28 -7.85 7.09
CA ILE A 368 -11.12 -6.99 7.35
C ILE A 368 -11.51 -5.94 8.40
N ILE A 369 -10.92 -6.04 9.61
CA ILE A 369 -11.32 -5.26 10.78
C ILE A 369 -10.17 -4.42 11.36
N SER A 370 -10.54 -3.44 12.20
CA SER A 370 -9.57 -2.64 12.96
C SER A 370 -8.74 -3.48 13.92
N LEU A 371 -7.55 -2.99 14.32
CA LEU A 371 -6.73 -3.71 15.32
C LEU A 371 -7.38 -3.68 16.71
N GLU A 372 -8.17 -2.66 17.01
CA GLU A 372 -9.03 -2.57 18.19
C GLU A 372 -10.07 -3.69 18.23
N GLU A 373 -10.86 -3.87 17.17
CA GLU A 373 -11.83 -4.97 17.07
C GLU A 373 -11.13 -6.34 17.03
N LEU A 374 -9.96 -6.46 16.41
CA LEU A 374 -9.21 -7.72 16.41
C LEU A 374 -8.61 -8.05 17.79
N HIS A 375 -8.37 -7.06 18.66
CA HIS A 375 -7.91 -7.31 20.03
C HIS A 375 -8.99 -8.05 20.84
N GLU A 376 -10.20 -7.52 20.85
CA GLU A 376 -11.38 -8.06 21.54
C GLU A 376 -12.55 -8.25 20.56
N PRO A 377 -12.51 -9.30 19.72
CA PRO A 377 -13.51 -9.51 18.69
C PRO A 377 -14.85 -9.94 19.27
N ASP A 378 -15.88 -9.12 19.03
CA ASP A 378 -17.27 -9.58 19.05
C ASP A 378 -17.50 -10.46 17.83
N TRP A 379 -17.60 -11.76 18.06
CA TRP A 379 -17.75 -12.76 17.03
C TRP A 379 -19.18 -12.88 16.48
N GLU A 380 -20.19 -12.46 17.26
CA GLU A 380 -21.60 -12.65 16.91
C GLU A 380 -22.04 -11.66 15.83
N LYS A 381 -21.46 -10.45 15.82
CA LYS A 381 -21.65 -9.40 14.80
C LYS A 381 -21.42 -9.89 13.35
N TRP A 382 -20.66 -10.97 13.15
CA TRP A 382 -20.24 -11.45 11.83
C TRP A 382 -21.06 -12.63 11.31
N LEU A 383 -22.02 -13.15 12.07
CA LEU A 383 -22.88 -14.24 11.61
C LEU A 383 -24.04 -13.69 10.77
N GLU A 384 -23.89 -13.68 9.44
CA GLU A 384 -25.00 -13.39 8.52
C GLU A 384 -25.99 -14.57 8.48
N GLU A 385 -27.15 -14.42 9.11
CA GLU A 385 -28.23 -15.41 9.04
C GLU A 385 -29.08 -15.25 7.77
N LYS A 386 -28.60 -15.78 6.64
CA LYS A 386 -29.36 -15.86 5.38
C LYS A 386 -29.63 -17.31 5.00
N GLU A 387 -30.90 -17.62 4.71
CA GLU A 387 -31.36 -18.89 4.10
C GLU A 387 -30.72 -20.15 4.68
N ILE A 388 -30.66 -20.21 6.02
CA ILE A 388 -30.14 -21.37 6.74
C ILE A 388 -31.13 -22.51 6.62
N LEU A 389 -30.76 -23.57 5.89
CA LEU A 389 -31.51 -24.82 5.68
C LEU A 389 -30.84 -26.00 6.42
N ALA A 390 -30.46 -25.81 7.69
CA ALA A 390 -29.81 -26.85 8.48
C ALA A 390 -30.14 -26.74 9.96
N CYS A 391 -30.29 -27.89 10.64
CA CYS A 391 -30.56 -27.94 12.09
C CYS A 391 -29.39 -27.37 12.90
N LYS A 392 -28.15 -27.58 12.46
CA LYS A 392 -26.94 -27.02 13.09
C LYS A 392 -26.01 -26.45 12.02
N VAL A 393 -25.55 -25.22 12.21
CA VAL A 393 -24.54 -24.60 11.34
C VAL A 393 -23.25 -24.40 12.13
N LYS A 394 -22.14 -24.87 11.56
CA LYS A 394 -20.79 -24.56 12.01
C LYS A 394 -20.24 -23.43 11.14
N TYR A 395 -20.13 -22.25 11.72
CA TYR A 395 -19.48 -21.10 11.10
C TYR A 395 -17.98 -21.15 11.38
N GLU A 396 -17.17 -21.09 10.33
CA GLU A 396 -15.74 -20.79 10.45
C GLU A 396 -15.53 -19.32 10.09
N VAL A 397 -15.12 -18.53 11.09
CA VAL A 397 -14.94 -17.08 10.96
C VAL A 397 -13.45 -16.78 11.07
N GLU A 398 -12.84 -16.36 9.97
CA GLU A 398 -11.51 -15.73 9.96
C GLU A 398 -11.67 -14.20 9.96
N LEU A 399 -11.06 -13.54 10.95
CA LEU A 399 -10.98 -12.09 11.07
C LEU A 399 -9.57 -11.63 10.69
N LEU A 400 -9.47 -10.80 9.65
CA LEU A 400 -8.21 -10.30 9.11
C LEU A 400 -7.90 -8.90 9.67
N PRO A 401 -6.68 -8.63 10.16
CA PRO A 401 -6.28 -7.27 10.51
C PRO A 401 -6.21 -6.39 9.26
N LYS A 402 -6.77 -5.18 9.33
CA LYS A 402 -6.50 -4.14 8.33
C LYS A 402 -5.00 -3.88 8.24
N LYS A 403 -4.47 -3.90 7.01
CA LYS A 403 -3.05 -3.68 6.71
C LYS A 403 -2.80 -2.26 6.20
N VAL A 404 -1.55 -1.82 6.26
CA VAL A 404 -1.07 -0.65 5.49
C VAL A 404 -1.40 -0.88 4.01
N PRO A 405 -2.07 0.06 3.31
CA PRO A 405 -2.33 -0.06 1.87
C PRO A 405 -1.01 -0.14 1.07
N GLU A 406 -0.92 -1.03 0.08
CA GLU A 406 0.32 -1.24 -0.71
C GLU A 406 0.83 0.03 -1.42
N GLN A 407 -0.06 0.98 -1.70
CA GLN A 407 0.27 2.27 -2.32
C GLN A 407 0.75 3.33 -1.31
N ALA A 408 0.56 3.11 -0.01
CA ALA A 408 0.95 4.05 1.03
C ALA A 408 2.48 4.12 1.14
N LYS A 409 3.03 5.33 1.23
CA LYS A 409 4.47 5.55 1.30
C LYS A 409 4.86 5.99 2.70
N ARG A 410 6.11 5.73 3.10
CA ARG A 410 6.67 6.22 4.37
C ARG A 410 6.43 7.73 4.51
N ASP A 411 5.93 8.15 5.66
CA ASP A 411 5.44 9.52 5.88
C ASP A 411 6.58 10.57 5.71
N LYS A 412 6.22 11.77 5.23
CA LYS A 412 7.17 12.88 5.02
C LYS A 412 7.86 13.31 6.33
N LEU A 413 7.25 13.05 7.48
CA LEU A 413 7.79 13.31 8.80
C LEU A 413 9.20 12.72 8.98
N TYR A 414 9.45 11.50 8.49
CA TYR A 414 10.79 10.90 8.50
C TYR A 414 11.80 11.75 7.71
N THR A 415 11.47 12.11 6.46
CA THR A 415 12.37 12.93 5.62
C THR A 415 12.60 14.33 6.16
N ASN A 416 11.69 14.85 6.99
CA ASN A 416 11.85 16.15 7.64
C ASN A 416 12.77 16.05 8.88
N TRP A 417 12.68 14.96 9.64
CA TRP A 417 13.60 14.68 10.75
C TRP A 417 15.01 14.34 10.25
N GLU A 418 15.14 13.50 9.21
CA GLU A 418 16.42 13.16 8.56
C GLU A 418 17.18 14.42 8.11
N LYS A 419 16.52 15.34 7.39
CA LYS A 419 17.11 16.63 6.97
C LYS A 419 17.53 17.54 8.13
N ASN A 420 16.86 17.45 9.28
CA ASN A 420 17.25 18.21 10.46
C ASN A 420 18.45 17.58 11.18
N GLN A 421 18.56 16.24 11.19
CA GLN A 421 19.76 15.54 11.66
C GLN A 421 20.96 15.84 10.75
N GLU A 422 20.79 15.86 9.42
CA GLU A 422 21.84 16.27 8.47
C GLU A 422 22.34 17.71 8.75
N LYS A 423 21.42 18.69 8.84
CA LYS A 423 21.75 20.07 9.22
C LYS A 423 22.47 20.15 10.58
N PHE A 424 22.03 19.37 11.56
CA PHE A 424 22.62 19.34 12.89
C PHE A 424 24.07 18.87 12.84
N VAL A 425 24.35 17.74 12.19
CA VAL A 425 25.70 17.19 11.99
C VAL A 425 26.58 18.16 11.19
N GLU A 426 26.06 18.78 10.12
CA GLU A 426 26.79 19.81 9.35
C GLU A 426 27.25 20.98 10.25
N LYS A 427 26.40 21.41 11.20
CA LYS A 427 26.74 22.49 12.14
C LYS A 427 27.76 22.07 13.18
N LEU A 428 27.69 20.85 13.71
CA LEU A 428 28.70 20.32 14.63
C LEU A 428 30.08 20.24 13.93
N ALA A 429 30.14 19.69 12.72
CA ALA A 429 31.36 19.65 11.92
C ALA A 429 31.93 21.06 11.64
N GLY A 430 31.06 22.05 11.37
CA GLY A 430 31.45 23.46 11.25
C GLY A 430 32.04 24.05 12.53
N ILE A 431 31.53 23.66 13.71
CA ILE A 431 32.08 24.06 15.01
C ILE A 431 33.45 23.44 15.25
N VAL A 432 33.63 22.14 14.98
CA VAL A 432 34.94 21.47 15.08
C VAL A 432 35.96 22.17 14.19
N GLY A 433 35.58 22.51 12.94
CA GLY A 433 36.43 23.26 12.02
C GLY A 433 36.90 24.61 12.58
N LEU A 434 36.02 25.39 13.22
CA LEU A 434 36.42 26.63 13.89
C LEU A 434 37.34 26.40 15.10
N ILE A 435 37.10 25.36 15.90
CA ILE A 435 37.98 25.04 17.04
C ILE A 435 39.39 24.71 16.53
N ASP A 436 39.50 23.84 15.53
CA ASP A 436 40.77 23.45 14.91
C ASP A 436 41.52 24.64 14.26
N GLU A 437 40.80 25.59 13.65
CA GLU A 437 41.42 26.83 13.14
C GLU A 437 42.00 27.70 14.27
N LEU A 438 41.29 27.83 15.40
CA LEU A 438 41.77 28.58 16.56
C LEU A 438 42.98 27.90 17.22
N GLU A 439 42.99 26.57 17.29
CA GLU A 439 44.14 25.79 17.75
C GLU A 439 45.36 25.95 16.83
N LYS A 440 45.18 25.93 15.51
CA LYS A 440 46.25 26.18 14.53
C LYS A 440 46.81 27.61 14.62
N LYS A 441 45.93 28.62 14.73
CA LYS A 441 46.35 30.03 14.94
C LYS A 441 47.20 30.17 16.20
N LYS A 442 46.81 29.53 17.30
CA LYS A 442 47.57 29.47 18.55
C LYS A 442 48.94 28.79 18.36
N GLY A 443 48.98 27.62 17.71
CA GLY A 443 50.20 26.84 17.51
C GLY A 443 51.35 27.61 16.85
N ASN A 444 51.05 28.42 15.84
CA ASN A 444 52.03 29.24 15.12
C ASN A 444 52.68 30.38 15.95
N ILE A 445 52.18 30.67 17.15
CA ILE A 445 52.59 31.85 17.95
C ILE A 445 53.31 31.45 19.24
N ILE A 446 53.00 30.27 19.79
CA ILE A 446 53.66 29.73 20.99
C ILE A 446 55.19 29.75 20.82
N GLY A 447 55.71 29.42 19.64
CA GLY A 447 57.16 29.40 19.38
C GLY A 447 57.90 30.74 19.48
N ARG A 448 57.20 31.89 19.49
CA ARG A 448 57.82 33.24 19.55
C ARG A 448 57.35 34.12 20.71
N ALA A 449 56.22 33.81 21.35
CA ALA A 449 55.63 34.66 22.40
C ALA A 449 55.18 33.90 23.67
N ALA A 450 55.59 32.62 23.83
CA ALA A 450 55.17 31.79 24.97
C ALA A 450 55.47 32.40 26.35
N SER A 451 56.61 33.08 26.50
CA SER A 451 57.06 33.67 27.77
C SER A 451 56.13 34.76 28.32
N PHE A 452 55.46 35.53 27.45
CA PHE A 452 54.62 36.66 27.87
C PHE A 452 53.13 36.32 27.97
N TRP A 453 52.60 35.43 27.12
CA TRP A 453 51.15 35.16 27.04
C TRP A 453 50.75 33.71 27.33
N GLY A 454 51.68 32.88 27.81
CA GLY A 454 51.46 31.46 28.10
C GLY A 454 50.21 31.17 28.95
N GLY A 455 49.95 31.97 30.00
CA GLY A 455 48.76 31.80 30.84
C GLY A 455 47.43 32.00 30.11
N PHE A 456 47.34 33.04 29.26
CA PHE A 456 46.13 33.34 28.48
C PHE A 456 45.83 32.22 27.47
N PHE A 457 46.83 31.84 26.68
CA PHE A 457 46.66 30.80 25.66
C PHE A 457 46.49 29.39 26.25
N THR A 458 46.97 29.14 27.46
CA THR A 458 46.72 27.85 28.17
C THR A 458 45.29 27.78 28.70
N GLY A 459 44.78 28.87 29.31
CA GLY A 459 43.37 28.93 29.76
C GLY A 459 42.38 28.76 28.62
N LYS A 460 42.58 29.46 27.49
CA LYS A 460 41.74 29.29 26.29
C LYS A 460 41.90 27.91 25.64
N ALA A 461 43.06 27.25 25.73
CA ALA A 461 43.24 25.89 25.23
C ALA A 461 42.37 24.88 25.98
N LYS A 462 42.34 24.96 27.32
CA LYS A 462 41.48 24.09 28.14
C LYS A 462 40.00 24.31 27.80
N ALA A 463 39.57 25.58 27.68
CA ALA A 463 38.20 25.92 27.30
C ALA A 463 37.81 25.49 25.87
N LEU A 464 38.76 25.47 24.92
CA LEU A 464 38.53 24.95 23.56
C LEU A 464 38.44 23.42 23.56
N GLY A 465 39.28 22.73 24.35
CA GLY A 465 39.21 21.28 24.55
C GLY A 465 37.89 20.84 25.20
N GLU A 466 37.46 21.51 26.27
CA GLU A 466 36.16 21.26 26.93
C GLU A 466 34.97 21.46 25.96
N LYS A 467 35.03 22.47 25.09
CA LYS A 467 34.03 22.68 24.03
C LYS A 467 34.08 21.59 22.95
N LYS A 468 35.27 21.09 22.60
CA LYS A 468 35.45 20.00 21.63
C LYS A 468 34.87 18.68 22.16
N GLU A 469 35.16 18.33 23.41
CA GLU A 469 34.54 17.18 24.10
C GLU A 469 33.00 17.27 24.14
N GLN A 470 32.46 18.48 24.36
CA GLN A 470 31.01 18.70 24.34
C GLN A 470 30.40 18.52 22.93
N VAL A 471 31.11 18.93 21.87
CA VAL A 471 30.69 18.68 20.48
C VAL A 471 30.76 17.20 20.13
N GLU A 472 31.84 16.50 20.51
CA GLU A 472 31.97 15.04 20.34
C GLU A 472 30.91 14.25 21.11
N ALA A 473 30.35 14.80 22.19
CA ALA A 473 29.20 14.25 22.90
C ALA A 473 27.89 14.46 22.11
N TRP A 474 27.71 15.62 21.48
CA TRP A 474 26.56 15.92 20.63
C TRP A 474 26.56 15.17 19.30
N GLU A 475 27.72 14.90 18.70
CA GLU A 475 27.84 14.10 17.45
C GLU A 475 27.31 12.66 17.60
N LYS A 476 27.28 12.14 18.83
CA LYS A 476 26.74 10.82 19.15
C LYS A 476 25.21 10.80 19.34
N LEU A 477 24.55 11.96 19.21
CA LEU A 477 23.10 12.10 19.40
C LEU A 477 22.35 12.05 18.08
N ASP A 478 21.28 11.26 18.06
CA ASP A 478 20.26 11.29 17.01
C ASP A 478 19.07 12.13 17.49
N ILE A 479 18.96 13.36 17.00
CA ILE A 479 17.91 14.29 17.44
C ILE A 479 16.51 13.82 17.02
N SER A 480 16.40 12.94 16.01
CA SER A 480 15.13 12.38 15.55
C SER A 480 14.51 11.39 16.54
N MET A 481 15.35 10.77 17.37
CA MET A 481 14.96 9.76 18.37
C MET A 481 14.80 10.31 19.79
N MET A 482 15.22 11.55 20.06
CA MET A 482 15.27 12.11 21.42
C MET A 482 14.00 12.85 21.87
N GLY A 483 13.05 13.08 20.95
CA GLY A 483 11.87 13.90 21.17
C GLY A 483 12.14 15.39 20.99
N ARG A 484 11.14 16.13 20.51
CA ARG A 484 11.25 17.51 20.03
C ARG A 484 11.79 18.46 21.09
N LYS A 485 11.29 18.39 22.32
CA LYS A 485 11.72 19.28 23.42
C LYS A 485 13.21 19.11 23.77
N LYS A 486 13.79 17.92 23.58
CA LYS A 486 15.23 17.69 23.81
C LYS A 486 16.06 18.21 22.63
N ALA A 487 15.61 17.96 21.39
CA ALA A 487 16.22 18.51 20.18
C ALA A 487 16.26 20.05 20.20
N GLU A 488 15.15 20.70 20.59
CA GLU A 488 15.06 22.17 20.77
C GLU A 488 16.09 22.69 21.78
N LYS A 489 16.26 22.02 22.93
CA LYS A 489 17.26 22.39 23.94
C LYS A 489 18.69 22.28 23.40
N ILE A 490 19.01 21.19 22.70
CA ILE A 490 20.34 20.98 22.09
C ILE A 490 20.61 22.05 21.01
N PHE A 491 19.61 22.41 20.20
CA PHE A 491 19.75 23.49 19.21
C PHE A 491 20.08 24.84 19.85
N VAL A 492 19.52 25.16 21.03
CA VAL A 492 19.88 26.36 21.80
C VAL A 492 21.33 26.29 22.28
N GLU A 493 21.74 25.18 22.92
CA GLU A 493 23.10 25.02 23.46
C GLU A 493 24.18 25.10 22.36
N VAL A 494 23.93 24.50 21.19
CA VAL A 494 24.81 24.60 20.00
C VAL A 494 24.93 26.05 19.52
N ASN A 495 23.81 26.78 19.45
CA ASN A 495 23.80 28.19 19.04
C ASN A 495 24.56 29.09 20.02
N GLU A 496 24.44 28.86 21.33
CA GLU A 496 25.22 29.56 22.35
C GLU A 496 26.72 29.28 22.21
N MET A 497 27.11 28.03 21.94
CA MET A 497 28.51 27.67 21.72
C MET A 497 29.10 28.40 20.49
N ILE A 498 28.35 28.47 19.38
CA ILE A 498 28.75 29.23 18.17
C ILE A 498 29.03 30.71 18.51
N GLN A 499 28.17 31.33 19.31
CA GLN A 499 28.37 32.73 19.74
C GLN A 499 29.62 32.89 20.63
N GLN A 500 29.84 31.97 21.57
CA GLN A 500 31.01 32.02 22.44
C GLN A 500 32.32 31.81 21.65
N LEU A 501 32.38 30.84 20.74
CA LEU A 501 33.55 30.61 19.88
C LEU A 501 33.82 31.80 18.96
N SER A 502 32.77 32.45 18.44
CA SER A 502 32.90 33.68 17.66
C SER A 502 33.48 34.86 18.47
N LYS A 503 33.27 34.88 19.80
CA LYS A 503 33.89 35.83 20.72
C LYS A 503 35.35 35.45 21.02
N ASP A 504 35.59 34.18 21.34
CA ASP A 504 36.94 33.64 21.60
C ASP A 504 37.89 33.87 20.41
N ALA A 505 37.39 33.70 19.18
CA ALA A 505 38.14 33.97 17.96
C ALA A 505 38.66 35.42 17.88
N ARG A 506 37.81 36.41 18.19
CA ARG A 506 38.18 37.84 18.19
C ARG A 506 39.18 38.19 19.29
N GLU A 507 39.05 37.57 20.46
CA GLU A 507 39.99 37.76 21.57
C GLU A 507 41.37 37.15 21.25
N ILE A 508 41.40 35.96 20.63
CA ILE A 508 42.62 35.32 20.15
C ILE A 508 43.29 36.17 19.08
N ASP A 509 42.58 36.57 18.01
CA ASP A 509 43.12 37.36 16.91
C ASP A 509 43.71 38.71 17.37
N LYS A 510 43.12 39.36 18.39
CA LYS A 510 43.70 40.56 19.01
C LYS A 510 45.04 40.25 19.70
N LYS A 511 45.10 39.18 20.49
CA LYS A 511 46.31 38.79 21.23
C LYS A 511 47.43 38.26 20.33
N VAL A 512 47.07 37.67 19.18
CA VAL A 512 48.02 37.31 18.10
C VAL A 512 48.81 38.53 17.65
N GLU A 513 48.15 39.66 17.40
CA GLU A 513 48.79 40.84 16.83
C GLU A 513 49.66 41.58 17.86
N GLU A 514 49.19 41.70 19.11
CA GLU A 514 49.98 42.22 20.23
C GLU A 514 51.31 41.45 20.42
N GLY A 515 51.30 40.12 20.20
CA GLY A 515 52.49 39.28 20.30
C GLY A 515 53.53 39.54 19.20
N LYS A 516 53.11 39.83 17.97
CA LYS A 516 54.04 40.08 16.84
C LYS A 516 54.82 41.38 17.03
N GLN A 517 54.13 42.46 17.41
CA GLN A 517 54.75 43.78 17.56
C GLN A 517 55.85 43.77 18.63
N LYS A 518 55.67 43.00 19.71
CA LYS A 518 56.63 42.94 20.82
C LYS A 518 57.91 42.17 20.47
N ALA A 519 57.80 41.06 19.74
CA ALA A 519 58.97 40.29 19.30
C ALA A 519 59.94 41.14 18.43
N ILE A 520 59.39 42.00 17.57
CA ILE A 520 60.15 42.93 16.71
C ILE A 520 60.89 44.01 17.53
N PHE A 521 60.42 44.33 18.73
CA PHE A 521 61.06 45.31 19.61
C PHE A 521 62.25 44.71 20.38
N GLU A 522 62.12 43.47 20.86
CA GLU A 522 63.17 42.78 21.61
C GLU A 522 64.41 42.52 20.73
N GLU A 523 64.21 42.10 19.47
CA GLU A 523 65.29 41.92 18.48
C GLU A 523 66.07 43.23 18.19
N LYS A 524 65.39 44.39 18.25
CA LYS A 524 66.04 45.71 18.09
C LYS A 524 66.88 46.13 19.30
N GLN A 525 66.46 45.78 20.52
CA GLN A 525 67.21 46.09 21.74
C GLN A 525 68.53 45.31 21.79
N GLU A 526 68.53 44.03 21.42
CA GLU A 526 69.70 43.16 21.47
C GLU A 526 70.79 43.63 20.49
N ALA A 527 70.43 43.91 19.24
CA ALA A 527 71.32 44.44 18.20
C ALA A 527 71.88 45.86 18.49
N LEU A 528 71.34 46.57 19.48
CA LEU A 528 71.87 47.85 19.96
C LEU A 528 72.90 47.66 21.08
N ARG A 529 72.77 46.63 21.93
CA ARG A 529 73.74 46.33 23.00
C ARG A 529 75.10 45.88 22.44
N GLU A 530 75.09 44.97 21.45
CA GLU A 530 76.33 44.52 20.78
C GLU A 530 77.13 45.70 20.17
N LYS A 531 76.43 46.70 19.63
CA LYS A 531 77.05 47.92 19.09
C LYS A 531 77.64 48.84 20.17
N GLU A 532 77.09 48.81 21.38
CA GLU A 532 77.61 49.59 22.50
C GLU A 532 78.95 49.01 22.98
N GLU A 533 79.03 47.69 23.19
CA GLU A 533 80.26 47.02 23.64
C GLU A 533 81.41 47.21 22.65
N ALA A 534 81.16 47.01 21.35
CA ALA A 534 82.16 47.20 20.29
C ALA A 534 82.72 48.64 20.27
N LEU A 535 81.86 49.65 20.42
CA LEU A 535 82.29 51.06 20.43
C LEU A 535 83.10 51.43 21.68
N ASN A 536 82.80 50.86 22.85
CA ASN A 536 83.58 51.09 24.06
C ASN A 536 85.02 50.54 23.93
N ALA A 537 85.18 49.32 23.40
CA ALA A 537 86.49 48.70 23.19
C ALA A 537 87.37 49.49 22.21
N ASP A 538 86.77 49.96 21.10
CA ASP A 538 87.43 50.76 20.07
C ASP A 538 87.95 52.11 20.58
N ILE A 539 87.27 52.74 21.55
CA ILE A 539 87.67 54.02 22.14
C ILE A 539 88.89 53.83 23.04
N ALA A 540 88.86 52.84 23.94
CA ALA A 540 89.99 52.58 24.85
C ALA A 540 91.30 52.29 24.09
N ALA A 541 91.24 51.54 22.99
CA ALA A 541 92.39 51.22 22.15
C ALA A 541 92.93 52.41 21.31
N LEU A 542 92.18 53.51 21.21
CA LEU A 542 92.61 54.76 20.56
C LEU A 542 93.20 55.77 21.55
N GLU A 543 92.74 55.78 22.80
CA GLU A 543 93.26 56.68 23.85
C GLU A 543 94.72 56.33 24.21
N ASP A 544 95.00 55.04 24.45
CA ASP A 544 96.33 54.52 24.78
C ASP A 544 97.40 54.89 23.72
N LYS A 545 97.02 54.85 22.43
CA LYS A 545 97.90 55.22 21.31
C LYS A 545 98.26 56.70 21.29
N VAL A 546 97.33 57.58 21.65
CA VAL A 546 97.55 59.03 21.63
C VAL A 546 98.43 59.48 22.80
N GLU A 547 98.34 58.80 23.95
CA GLU A 547 99.06 59.16 25.17
C GLU A 547 100.51 58.68 25.20
N HIS A 548 100.81 57.47 24.66
CA HIS A 548 102.13 56.85 24.76
C HIS A 548 103.07 57.02 23.53
N GLU A 549 102.57 57.40 22.35
CA GLU A 549 103.42 57.62 21.15
C GLU A 549 104.52 58.72 21.23
N PRO A 550 104.42 59.81 22.02
CA PRO A 550 105.41 60.90 21.98
C PRO A 550 106.85 60.49 22.32
N GLY A 551 107.04 59.54 23.26
CA GLY A 551 108.37 59.07 23.66
C GLY A 551 109.09 58.27 22.57
N TYR A 552 108.33 57.56 21.74
CA TYR A 552 108.86 56.75 20.64
C TYR A 552 109.33 57.62 19.45
N TYR A 553 108.70 58.77 19.22
CA TYR A 553 109.04 59.69 18.13
C TYR A 553 110.41 60.35 18.31
N LEU A 554 110.74 60.80 19.52
CA LEU A 554 112.01 61.49 19.82
C LEU A 554 113.22 60.60 19.54
N LEU A 555 113.22 59.36 20.06
CA LEU A 555 114.26 58.35 19.81
C LEU A 555 114.49 58.11 18.31
N LYS A 556 113.39 57.88 17.57
CA LYS A 556 113.47 57.58 16.13
C LYS A 556 113.96 58.77 15.29
N LYS A 557 113.71 60.01 15.74
CA LYS A 557 114.17 61.22 15.06
C LYS A 557 115.69 61.39 15.16
N GLU A 558 116.27 61.08 16.32
CA GLU A 558 117.72 61.13 16.53
C GLU A 558 118.46 60.03 15.77
N GLU A 559 117.96 58.79 15.79
CA GLU A 559 118.51 57.68 14.98
C GLU A 559 118.52 58.01 13.48
N LEU A 560 117.43 58.57 12.97
CA LEU A 560 117.31 58.89 11.55
C LEU A 560 118.29 60.00 11.15
N ALA A 561 118.47 61.04 11.98
CA ALA A 561 119.41 62.13 11.71
C ALA A 561 120.87 61.64 11.59
N GLN A 562 121.31 60.77 12.50
CA GLN A 562 122.68 60.21 12.47
C GLN A 562 122.92 59.29 11.25
N ASN A 563 121.93 58.45 10.91
CA ASN A 563 122.03 57.54 9.78
C ASN A 563 122.09 58.30 8.43
N VAL A 564 121.27 59.34 8.29
CA VAL A 564 121.24 60.23 7.11
C VAL A 564 122.58 60.94 6.89
N GLN A 565 123.21 61.45 7.94
CA GLN A 565 124.50 62.14 7.85
C GLN A 565 125.61 61.19 7.40
N SER A 566 125.62 59.97 7.93
CA SER A 566 126.58 58.91 7.58
C SER A 566 126.45 58.47 6.11
N GLN A 567 125.24 58.24 5.62
CA GLN A 567 125.00 57.83 4.22
C GLN A 567 125.38 58.91 3.20
N ARG A 568 125.21 60.20 3.53
CA ARG A 568 125.58 61.31 2.65
C ARG A 568 127.09 61.42 2.46
N GLN A 569 127.87 61.25 3.53
CA GLN A 569 129.33 61.29 3.46
C GLN A 569 129.90 60.17 2.58
N GLY A 570 129.37 58.95 2.70
CA GLY A 570 129.78 57.82 1.86
C GLY A 570 129.47 57.98 0.37
N LEU A 571 128.35 58.64 0.02
CA LEU A 571 127.96 58.87 -1.38
C LEU A 571 128.84 59.90 -2.11
N VAL A 572 129.33 60.93 -1.40
CA VAL A 572 130.21 61.96 -2.00
C VAL A 572 131.60 61.37 -2.31
N ALA A 573 132.15 60.56 -1.40
CA ALA A 573 133.44 59.91 -1.60
C ALA A 573 133.45 58.96 -2.82
N ALA A 574 132.32 58.30 -3.12
CA ALA A 574 132.21 57.31 -4.19
C ALA A 574 132.21 57.88 -5.62
N TYR A 575 132.09 59.20 -5.82
CA TYR A 575 131.89 59.78 -7.16
C TYR A 575 133.08 60.58 -7.72
N PHE A 576 134.03 61.01 -6.90
CA PHE A 576 135.20 61.82 -7.33
C PHE A 576 136.58 61.29 -6.89
N PRO A 577 136.96 60.05 -7.21
CA PRO A 577 138.36 59.61 -7.14
C PRO A 577 139.18 60.17 -8.32
N GLU A 578 139.36 61.49 -8.39
CA GLU A 578 140.27 62.12 -9.37
C GLU A 578 141.72 62.08 -8.89
N LYS A 579 142.29 60.87 -8.85
CA LYS A 579 143.71 60.50 -9.00
C LYS A 579 143.75 58.99 -9.31
N ILE A 580 143.96 58.56 -10.57
CA ILE A 580 144.25 57.13 -10.95
C ILE A 580 145.51 56.94 -11.85
N SER A 581 146.50 56.20 -11.39
CA SER A 581 147.73 55.75 -12.09
C SER A 581 147.90 54.28 -11.74
N GLY A 582 148.88 53.58 -12.32
CA GLY A 582 149.43 52.42 -11.61
C GLY A 582 150.09 52.92 -10.31
N ASP A 583 149.83 52.38 -9.12
CA ASP A 583 149.01 51.20 -8.80
C ASP A 583 147.76 51.61 -7.98
N GLU A 584 146.82 52.19 -8.74
CA GLU A 584 145.57 52.91 -8.42
C GLU A 584 145.55 54.47 -8.26
N PRO A 585 146.65 55.27 -8.09
CA PRO A 585 146.56 56.72 -7.82
C PRO A 585 147.40 57.78 -8.64
N ASN A 586 146.95 58.45 -9.75
CA ASN A 586 147.49 59.78 -10.21
C ASN A 586 146.82 60.61 -11.37
N HIS A 587 145.80 60.15 -12.11
CA HIS A 587 145.08 60.94 -13.14
C HIS A 587 144.69 62.36 -12.67
N ASP A 588 144.91 63.40 -13.48
CA ASP A 588 144.99 64.76 -12.94
C ASP A 588 143.64 65.52 -12.86
N PRO A 589 143.40 66.35 -11.81
CA PRO A 589 142.19 67.19 -11.63
C PRO A 589 141.92 68.29 -12.67
N LYS A 590 142.38 68.11 -13.91
CA LYS A 590 141.84 68.82 -15.07
C LYS A 590 140.37 68.45 -15.33
N LEU A 591 139.92 67.23 -15.02
CA LEU A 591 138.49 66.89 -15.10
C LEU A 591 137.66 67.79 -14.16
N LEU A 592 138.12 68.06 -12.94
CA LEU A 592 137.51 69.00 -11.99
C LEU A 592 137.57 70.50 -12.38
N ARG A 593 138.44 70.93 -13.32
CA ARG A 593 138.49 72.34 -13.79
C ARG A 593 137.90 72.61 -15.18
N GLU A 594 137.77 71.62 -16.06
CA GLU A 594 136.99 71.76 -17.31
C GLU A 594 135.56 71.22 -17.20
N ILE A 595 135.25 70.38 -16.21
CA ILE A 595 133.88 70.24 -15.67
C ILE A 595 133.79 71.13 -14.43
N GLY A 596 133.86 72.45 -14.64
CA GLY A 596 133.90 73.50 -13.62
C GLY A 596 132.64 73.67 -12.77
N LEU A 597 131.95 72.58 -12.43
CA LEU A 597 130.94 72.55 -11.39
C LEU A 597 131.62 72.47 -10.02
N LYS A 598 132.11 73.63 -9.57
CA LYS A 598 132.11 73.92 -8.13
C LYS A 598 130.70 73.67 -7.60
N ILE A 599 130.62 72.99 -6.46
CA ILE A 599 129.51 73.13 -5.52
C ILE A 599 130.16 73.47 -4.19
N THR A 600 129.87 74.64 -3.66
CA THR A 600 130.25 75.02 -2.30
C THR A 600 129.18 74.56 -1.30
N LEU A 601 129.51 74.52 -0.01
CA LEU A 601 128.55 74.20 1.05
C LEU A 601 127.41 75.25 1.16
N GLU A 602 127.61 76.43 0.57
CA GLU A 602 126.69 77.56 0.60
C GLU A 602 125.64 77.48 -0.53
N ASP A 603 126.03 76.99 -1.72
CA ASP A 603 125.10 76.67 -2.83
C ASP A 603 124.03 75.63 -2.43
N TRP A 604 124.34 74.80 -1.43
CA TRP A 604 123.45 73.75 -0.90
C TRP A 604 122.39 74.23 0.09
N LYS A 605 122.45 75.47 0.57
CA LYS A 605 121.43 76.04 1.47
C LYS A 605 120.27 76.73 0.74
N GLY A 606 120.36 76.90 -0.58
CA GLY A 606 119.36 77.60 -1.42
C GLY A 606 118.04 76.88 -1.70
N GLY A 607 117.80 75.70 -1.10
CA GLY A 607 116.54 74.97 -1.23
C GLY A 607 116.34 74.23 -2.56
N LYS A 608 115.17 73.58 -2.70
CA LYS A 608 114.86 72.56 -3.74
C LYS A 608 115.20 72.92 -5.19
N GLN A 609 115.27 74.22 -5.51
CA GLN A 609 115.57 74.71 -6.86
C GLN A 609 116.96 74.28 -7.36
N SER A 610 118.02 74.31 -6.54
CA SER A 610 119.38 74.02 -7.00
C SER A 610 119.57 72.55 -7.40
N ILE A 611 118.90 71.62 -6.70
CA ILE A 611 118.86 70.20 -7.08
C ILE A 611 118.16 70.02 -8.43
N THR A 612 117.04 70.70 -8.69
CA THR A 612 116.39 70.66 -10.02
C THR A 612 117.24 71.24 -11.14
N GLU A 613 118.01 72.31 -10.91
CA GLU A 613 118.92 72.86 -11.92
C GLU A 613 120.12 71.95 -12.20
N LEU A 614 120.73 71.39 -11.16
CA LEU A 614 121.83 70.41 -11.30
C LEU A 614 121.35 69.13 -11.99
N LEU A 615 120.15 68.64 -11.65
CA LEU A 615 119.48 67.55 -12.37
C LEU A 615 119.20 67.91 -13.83
N GLY A 616 118.84 69.16 -14.12
CA GLY A 616 118.65 69.67 -15.48
C GLY A 616 119.95 69.66 -16.29
N LYS A 617 121.05 70.18 -15.72
CA LYS A 617 122.38 70.19 -16.34
C LYS A 617 122.91 68.77 -16.57
N LEU A 618 122.74 67.87 -15.60
CA LEU A 618 123.23 66.49 -15.69
C LEU A 618 122.37 65.57 -16.56
N LYS A 619 121.04 65.75 -16.61
CA LYS A 619 120.18 64.99 -17.54
C LYS A 619 120.47 65.30 -19.01
N LYS A 620 120.95 66.50 -19.35
CA LYS A 620 121.28 66.89 -20.73
C LYS A 620 122.55 66.23 -21.27
N GLN A 621 123.52 65.84 -20.44
CA GLN A 621 124.76 65.18 -20.88
C GLN A 621 124.68 63.64 -20.88
N LYS A 622 123.53 63.06 -21.23
CA LYS A 622 123.29 61.62 -21.10
C LYS A 622 123.88 60.75 -22.22
N GLU A 623 124.66 61.31 -23.14
CA GLU A 623 125.04 60.61 -24.38
C GLU A 623 126.34 59.79 -24.34
N LYS A 624 127.27 59.96 -23.37
CA LYS A 624 128.56 59.21 -23.41
C LYS A 624 129.19 58.63 -22.13
N ARG A 625 128.79 58.93 -20.89
CA ARG A 625 129.43 58.30 -19.70
C ARG A 625 128.47 57.87 -18.59
N LYS A 626 128.48 56.56 -18.30
CA LYS A 626 127.83 55.81 -17.20
C LYS A 626 126.70 56.58 -16.47
N PRO A 627 125.61 56.96 -17.17
CA PRO A 627 124.54 57.77 -16.59
C PRO A 627 123.75 57.02 -15.50
N GLU A 628 123.94 55.70 -15.42
CA GLU A 628 123.51 54.81 -14.35
C GLU A 628 123.97 55.29 -12.96
N LEU A 629 125.27 55.49 -12.76
CA LEU A 629 125.85 55.71 -11.43
C LEU A 629 125.41 57.06 -10.85
N LEU A 630 125.50 58.12 -11.67
CA LEU A 630 125.08 59.47 -11.28
C LEU A 630 123.58 59.55 -11.00
N LYS A 631 122.74 58.89 -11.82
CA LYS A 631 121.32 58.72 -11.50
C LYS A 631 121.14 57.97 -10.19
N SER A 632 121.95 56.96 -9.88
CA SER A 632 121.83 56.20 -8.64
C SER A 632 122.13 57.05 -7.40
N ILE A 633 123.15 57.93 -7.45
CA ILE A 633 123.52 58.78 -6.31
C ILE A 633 122.50 59.91 -6.11
N LEU A 634 122.11 60.60 -7.18
CA LEU A 634 121.10 61.66 -7.11
C LEU A 634 119.73 61.11 -6.67
N ARG A 635 119.34 59.91 -7.14
CA ARG A 635 118.19 59.18 -6.60
C ARG A 635 118.36 58.95 -5.11
N LYS A 636 119.44 58.31 -4.66
CA LYS A 636 119.67 58.03 -3.23
C LYS A 636 119.60 59.28 -2.34
N MET A 637 120.18 60.41 -2.76
CA MET A 637 120.09 61.66 -1.99
C MET A 637 118.67 62.23 -1.94
N GLU A 638 117.97 62.30 -3.09
CA GLU A 638 116.56 62.72 -3.11
C GLU A 638 115.65 61.76 -2.34
N ASP A 639 115.92 60.46 -2.38
CA ASP A 639 115.16 59.41 -1.72
C ASP A 639 115.34 59.52 -0.19
N ILE A 640 116.53 59.89 0.28
CA ILE A 640 116.80 60.19 1.70
C ILE A 640 116.05 61.46 2.15
N ASP A 641 116.14 62.58 1.42
CA ASP A 641 115.38 63.80 1.78
C ASP A 641 113.86 63.58 1.69
N ARG A 642 113.41 62.78 0.70
CA ARG A 642 112.00 62.35 0.62
C ARG A 642 111.62 61.44 1.78
N ALA A 643 112.50 60.58 2.29
CA ALA A 643 112.22 59.72 3.44
C ALA A 643 112.03 60.54 4.73
N VAL A 644 112.97 61.45 5.05
CA VAL A 644 112.85 62.33 6.24
C VAL A 644 111.61 63.22 6.12
N GLY A 645 111.45 63.90 5.00
CA GLY A 645 110.31 64.80 4.76
C GLY A 645 108.97 64.09 4.53
N LYS A 646 108.96 62.76 4.37
CA LYS A 646 107.76 61.91 4.49
C LYS A 646 107.48 61.60 5.95
N PHE A 647 108.46 61.09 6.68
CA PHE A 647 108.32 60.64 8.06
C PHE A 647 107.68 61.70 8.96
N GLU A 648 108.15 62.95 8.91
CA GLU A 648 107.57 64.04 9.72
C GLU A 648 106.11 64.38 9.34
N ARG A 649 105.76 64.30 8.03
CA ARG A 649 104.40 64.57 7.55
C ARG A 649 103.45 63.39 7.73
N GLU A 650 103.96 62.17 7.67
CA GLU A 650 103.21 60.95 7.96
C GLU A 650 102.86 60.90 9.45
N TRP A 651 103.80 61.29 10.35
CA TRP A 651 103.53 61.41 11.79
C TRP A 651 102.43 62.43 12.12
N GLU A 652 102.58 63.70 11.70
CA GLU A 652 101.59 64.76 12.01
C GLU A 652 100.19 64.43 11.46
N LYS A 653 100.15 63.82 10.27
CA LYS A 653 98.89 63.34 9.69
C LYS A 653 98.29 62.18 10.49
N GLN A 654 99.11 61.27 11.02
CA GLN A 654 98.66 60.13 11.82
C GLN A 654 98.10 60.59 13.16
N LYS A 655 98.81 61.47 13.88
CA LYS A 655 98.34 62.04 15.15
C LYS A 655 97.01 62.78 15.01
N GLY A 656 96.93 63.70 14.04
CA GLY A 656 95.70 64.44 13.74
C GLY A 656 94.56 63.60 13.15
N SER A 657 94.84 62.37 12.69
CA SER A 657 93.82 61.38 12.31
C SER A 657 93.27 60.67 13.54
N ASN A 658 94.14 60.17 14.42
CA ASN A 658 93.77 59.45 15.63
C ASN A 658 92.91 60.30 16.57
N GLU A 659 93.28 61.57 16.79
CA GLU A 659 92.51 62.52 17.61
C GLU A 659 91.09 62.77 17.04
N LYS A 660 90.94 62.82 15.71
CA LYS A 660 89.63 63.00 15.05
C LYS A 660 88.77 61.75 15.12
N GLU A 661 89.35 60.57 14.93
CA GLU A 661 88.63 59.30 15.00
C GLU A 661 88.09 59.05 16.42
N LEU A 662 88.92 59.30 17.44
CA LEU A 662 88.55 59.19 18.84
C LEU A 662 87.31 60.06 19.18
N LYS A 663 87.30 61.33 18.72
CA LYS A 663 86.13 62.21 18.92
C LYS A 663 84.87 61.67 18.25
N GLN A 664 84.97 61.19 17.01
CA GLN A 664 83.82 60.65 16.28
C GLN A 664 83.25 59.37 16.91
N LYS A 665 84.09 58.47 17.44
CA LYS A 665 83.61 57.26 18.10
C LYS A 665 82.90 57.56 19.42
N LYS A 666 83.39 58.51 20.21
CA LYS A 666 82.72 58.97 21.45
C LYS A 666 81.31 59.54 21.18
N GLU A 667 81.15 60.37 20.13
CA GLU A 667 79.83 60.89 19.74
C GLU A 667 78.85 59.79 19.27
N LYS A 668 79.35 58.73 18.60
CA LYS A 668 78.52 57.58 18.19
C LYS A 668 78.05 56.73 19.38
N LEU A 669 78.95 56.45 20.32
CA LEU A 669 78.64 55.68 21.53
C LEU A 669 77.51 56.34 22.33
N GLN A 670 77.51 57.66 22.46
CA GLN A 670 76.47 58.38 23.19
C GLN A 670 75.07 58.21 22.55
N LYS A 671 74.98 58.25 21.22
CA LYS A 671 73.71 58.02 20.50
C LYS A 671 73.16 56.59 20.66
N VAL A 672 74.04 55.59 20.74
CA VAL A 672 73.62 54.20 21.03
C VAL A 672 73.08 54.08 22.46
N LYS A 673 73.75 54.70 23.43
CA LYS A 673 73.31 54.76 24.85
C LYS A 673 71.99 55.53 25.06
N GLU A 674 71.64 56.43 24.16
CA GLU A 674 70.33 57.11 24.15
C GLU A 674 69.24 56.21 23.57
N ALA A 675 69.49 55.53 22.44
CA ALA A 675 68.53 54.60 21.82
C ALA A 675 68.18 53.38 22.70
N LEU A 676 69.12 52.89 23.51
CA LEU A 676 68.89 51.79 24.45
C LEU A 676 67.94 52.12 25.61
N LYS A 677 67.56 53.39 25.79
CA LYS A 677 66.65 53.86 26.85
C LYS A 677 65.18 53.99 26.41
N GLU A 678 64.85 53.67 25.16
CA GLU A 678 63.45 53.66 24.73
C GLU A 678 62.68 52.47 25.34
N GLU A 679 61.52 52.76 25.95
CA GLU A 679 60.58 51.75 26.46
C GLU A 679 59.62 51.25 25.37
N PHE A 680 59.22 49.98 25.45
CA PHE A 680 58.21 49.42 24.54
C PHE A 680 56.87 50.13 24.68
N ARG A 681 56.37 50.69 23.57
CA ARG A 681 55.00 51.19 23.45
C ARG A 681 54.30 50.43 22.33
N LEU A 682 53.10 49.95 22.62
CA LEU A 682 52.23 49.35 21.61
C LEU A 682 51.81 50.45 20.64
N GLU A 683 52.12 50.29 19.35
CA GLU A 683 51.61 51.20 18.33
C GLU A 683 50.15 50.87 18.07
N ASP A 684 49.25 51.76 18.50
CA ASP A 684 47.87 51.80 18.01
C ASP A 684 47.93 51.92 16.49
N SER A 685 47.67 50.80 15.82
CA SER A 685 47.66 50.73 14.37
C SER A 685 46.53 51.63 13.86
N LYS A 686 46.90 52.84 13.43
CA LYS A 686 46.00 53.71 12.66
C LYS A 686 45.43 52.86 11.53
N SER A 687 44.11 52.69 11.56
CA SER A 687 43.38 51.89 10.59
C SER A 687 43.86 52.22 9.18
N PRO A 688 44.29 51.22 8.37
CA PRO A 688 44.65 51.46 6.99
C PRO A 688 43.43 51.98 6.24
N GLY A 689 43.35 53.30 6.08
CA GLY A 689 42.29 53.98 5.36
C GLY A 689 42.32 53.57 3.90
N SER A 690 41.55 52.54 3.55
CA SER A 690 40.85 52.38 2.27
C SER A 690 41.59 52.89 1.01
N ASN A 691 42.77 52.36 0.71
CA ASN A 691 43.40 52.55 -0.61
C ASN A 691 42.96 51.52 -1.67
N LEU A 692 42.15 50.51 -1.31
CA LEU A 692 41.50 49.62 -2.29
C LEU A 692 40.29 50.25 -3.00
N ALA A 693 39.78 51.40 -2.55
CA ALA A 693 38.58 52.04 -3.12
C ALA A 693 38.81 52.77 -4.46
N LYS A 694 40.01 52.73 -5.04
CA LYS A 694 40.35 53.43 -6.30
C LYS A 694 40.66 52.52 -7.50
N MET A 695 40.45 51.21 -7.39
CA MET A 695 40.81 50.27 -8.48
C MET A 695 39.68 49.32 -8.93
N ASN A 696 38.42 49.73 -8.78
CA ASN A 696 37.29 49.04 -9.42
C ASN A 696 36.29 50.02 -10.07
N LYS A 697 36.68 50.53 -11.26
CA LYS A 697 35.76 51.01 -12.30
C LYS A 697 35.94 50.14 -13.55
N GLY A 698 35.35 48.96 -13.52
CA GLY A 698 35.33 47.99 -14.61
C GLY A 698 34.32 46.91 -14.26
N GLY A 699 33.22 46.83 -14.99
CA GLY A 699 32.06 46.04 -14.56
C GLY A 699 32.14 44.56 -14.97
N ALA A 700 31.78 43.68 -14.04
CA ALA A 700 31.20 42.37 -14.34
C ALA A 700 30.26 41.97 -13.20
N LYS A 701 29.02 41.58 -13.51
CA LYS A 701 28.09 41.03 -12.51
C LYS A 701 28.47 39.58 -12.20
N MET A 702 28.97 39.31 -11.00
CA MET A 702 29.05 37.95 -10.45
C MET A 702 28.78 37.95 -8.94
N ASN A 703 28.23 36.85 -8.45
CA ASN A 703 27.50 36.76 -7.17
C ASN A 703 28.29 37.22 -5.94
N GLN A 704 27.69 38.13 -5.16
CA GLN A 704 28.05 38.32 -3.75
C GLN A 704 27.55 37.11 -2.94
N LYS A 705 28.40 36.09 -2.76
CA LYS A 705 28.15 35.02 -1.78
C LYS A 705 29.44 34.38 -1.24
N ALA A 706 30.30 35.19 -0.63
CA ALA A 706 31.39 34.77 0.25
C ALA A 706 31.85 35.93 1.15
N ASN A 707 32.49 35.60 2.28
CA ASN A 707 33.20 36.51 3.18
C ASN A 707 32.38 37.47 4.06
N SER A 708 31.42 36.91 4.79
CA SER A 708 31.35 37.13 6.25
C SER A 708 31.29 35.77 6.95
N GLY A 709 32.44 35.29 7.43
CA GLY A 709 32.62 33.94 7.98
C GLY A 709 32.02 33.77 9.38
N GLY A 710 30.68 33.80 9.48
CA GLY A 710 29.94 33.40 10.67
C GLY A 710 29.17 32.11 10.40
N LEU A 711 29.33 31.10 11.27
CA LEU A 711 28.42 29.96 11.30
C LEU A 711 27.01 30.48 11.60
N GLY A 712 26.11 30.43 10.61
CA GLY A 712 24.68 30.69 10.85
C GLY A 712 24.11 29.61 11.79
N GLY A 713 23.29 30.02 12.76
CA GLY A 713 22.73 29.11 13.76
C GLY A 713 21.67 28.14 13.23
N LEU A 714 21.26 27.20 14.09
CA LEU A 714 20.13 26.30 13.88
C LEU A 714 18.81 26.99 14.24
N HIS A 715 17.78 26.85 13.41
CA HIS A 715 16.47 27.44 13.65
C HIS A 715 15.51 26.42 14.28
N ILE A 716 14.96 26.73 15.45
CA ILE A 716 13.95 25.88 16.13
C ILE A 716 12.70 25.67 15.25
N GLN A 717 12.35 26.64 14.41
CA GLN A 717 11.21 26.57 13.49
C GLN A 717 11.38 25.51 12.38
N ASP A 718 12.60 25.03 12.13
CA ASP A 718 12.85 23.97 11.14
C ASP A 718 12.53 22.57 11.68
N LEU A 719 12.42 22.40 13.00
CA LEU A 719 12.09 21.12 13.64
C LEU A 719 10.61 20.77 13.39
N PRO A 720 10.28 19.52 13.01
CA PRO A 720 8.90 19.11 12.83
C PRO A 720 8.05 19.30 14.09
N SER A 721 6.77 19.63 13.91
CA SER A 721 5.85 19.83 15.04
C SER A 721 5.52 18.54 15.78
N GLU A 722 5.65 17.40 15.10
CA GLU A 722 5.31 16.04 15.53
C GLU A 722 6.58 15.22 15.79
N GLU A 723 6.53 14.33 16.77
CA GLU A 723 7.62 13.38 17.08
C GLU A 723 7.47 12.11 16.24
N LEU A 724 8.58 11.42 15.96
CA LEU A 724 8.52 10.10 15.32
C LEU A 724 7.88 9.08 16.29
N PRO A 725 7.07 8.12 15.80
CA PRO A 725 6.47 7.11 16.65
C PRO A 725 7.56 6.23 17.26
N THR A 726 7.46 5.96 18.57
CA THR A 726 8.42 5.11 19.30
C THR A 726 8.21 3.61 19.08
N VAL A 727 7.05 3.22 18.52
CA VAL A 727 6.74 1.86 18.07
C VAL A 727 6.05 1.91 16.72
N GLY A 728 6.33 0.91 15.87
CA GLY A 728 5.77 0.85 14.52
C GLY A 728 6.41 1.82 13.52
N ALA A 729 5.77 1.97 12.36
CA ALA A 729 6.19 2.86 11.29
C ALA A 729 5.01 3.64 10.69
N LEU A 730 5.23 4.93 10.38
CA LEU A 730 4.20 5.83 9.88
C LEU A 730 4.20 5.92 8.34
N TYR A 731 3.04 5.74 7.74
CA TYR A 731 2.80 5.78 6.30
C TYR A 731 1.71 6.80 5.98
N ALA A 732 1.68 7.27 4.73
CA ALA A 732 0.65 8.17 4.22
C ALA A 732 0.18 7.79 2.81
N LEU A 733 -1.11 7.97 2.56
CA LEU A 733 -1.74 7.88 1.24
C LEU A 733 -2.69 9.08 1.06
N GLY A 734 -2.32 10.02 0.19
CA GLY A 734 -3.09 11.25 0.00
C GLY A 734 -3.10 12.14 1.25
N LYS A 735 -4.25 12.18 1.95
CA LYS A 735 -4.42 12.89 3.24
C LYS A 735 -4.47 11.95 4.45
N GLU A 736 -4.60 10.66 4.22
CA GLU A 736 -4.72 9.65 5.28
C GLU A 736 -3.35 9.18 5.73
N ARG A 737 -3.22 8.91 7.04
CA ARG A 737 -1.99 8.41 7.66
C ARG A 737 -2.29 7.08 8.35
N PHE A 738 -1.32 6.18 8.33
CA PHE A 738 -1.42 4.84 8.89
C PHE A 738 -0.21 4.57 9.78
N LEU A 739 -0.43 4.26 11.04
CA LEU A 739 0.62 3.77 11.94
C LEU A 739 0.59 2.25 11.92
N GLY A 740 1.54 1.65 11.21
CA GLY A 740 1.69 0.20 11.12
C GLY A 740 2.47 -0.35 12.32
N ILE A 741 1.93 -1.38 12.99
CA ILE A 741 2.63 -2.15 14.04
C ILE A 741 2.70 -3.64 13.69
N GLU A 742 3.72 -4.35 14.19
CA GLU A 742 3.90 -5.80 13.95
C GLU A 742 3.43 -6.69 15.12
N SER A 743 3.29 -6.15 16.34
CA SER A 743 3.16 -6.94 17.57
C SER A 743 2.12 -6.37 18.53
N TRP A 744 1.34 -7.26 19.13
CA TRP A 744 0.40 -6.92 20.21
C TRP A 744 1.07 -6.29 21.45
N GLY A 745 2.39 -6.50 21.64
CA GLY A 745 3.13 -5.83 22.71
C GLY A 745 3.23 -4.30 22.52
N ASP A 746 3.11 -3.84 21.28
CA ASP A 746 3.17 -2.42 20.92
C ASP A 746 1.77 -1.79 20.85
N PHE A 747 0.68 -2.56 20.96
CA PHE A 747 -0.68 -2.12 20.66
C PHE A 747 -1.12 -0.90 21.49
N GLU A 748 -0.97 -0.94 22.82
CA GLU A 748 -1.38 0.16 23.70
C GLU A 748 -0.57 1.45 23.51
N THR A 749 0.69 1.32 23.08
CA THR A 749 1.57 2.46 22.78
C THR A 749 1.26 3.00 21.38
N GLY A 750 1.13 2.10 20.40
CA GLY A 750 0.75 2.39 19.02
C GLY A 750 -0.60 3.09 18.93
N LYS A 751 -1.63 2.62 19.64
CA LYS A 751 -2.94 3.26 19.71
C LYS A 751 -2.88 4.72 20.18
N LYS A 752 -2.09 4.99 21.23
CA LYS A 752 -1.87 6.36 21.73
C LYS A 752 -1.12 7.23 20.72
N LEU A 753 -0.10 6.68 20.07
CA LEU A 753 0.68 7.39 19.03
C LEU A 753 -0.15 7.64 17.76
N ALA A 754 -0.95 6.68 17.31
CA ALA A 754 -1.83 6.80 16.16
C ALA A 754 -2.83 7.95 16.38
N GLN A 755 -3.47 7.99 17.55
CA GLN A 755 -4.35 9.09 17.95
C GLN A 755 -3.61 10.45 17.99
N GLN A 756 -2.39 10.50 18.52
CA GLN A 756 -1.57 11.72 18.58
C GLN A 756 -1.12 12.22 17.19
N LEU A 757 -0.84 11.30 16.25
CA LEU A 757 -0.35 11.59 14.90
C LEU A 757 -1.47 11.79 13.87
N GLY A 758 -2.73 11.65 14.28
CA GLY A 758 -3.88 11.69 13.38
C GLY A 758 -3.88 10.57 12.35
N ALA A 759 -3.43 9.38 12.76
CA ALA A 759 -3.26 8.20 11.92
C ALA A 759 -4.18 7.05 12.36
N GLU A 760 -4.55 6.18 11.42
CA GLU A 760 -5.24 4.92 11.71
C GLU A 760 -4.22 3.85 12.14
N LEU A 761 -4.54 3.07 13.19
CA LEU A 761 -3.70 1.97 13.65
C LEU A 761 -3.95 0.71 12.80
N VAL A 762 -2.91 0.19 12.16
CA VAL A 762 -3.01 -0.96 11.23
C VAL A 762 -1.87 -1.95 11.44
N ASN A 763 -2.01 -3.15 10.88
CA ASN A 763 -0.95 -4.15 10.87
C ASN A 763 0.04 -3.91 9.71
N LEU A 764 1.31 -4.27 9.93
CA LEU A 764 2.36 -4.36 8.90
C LEU A 764 2.38 -5.72 8.19
#